data_AF-A0A5C2HBL4-F1
#
_entry.id   AF-A0A5C2HBL4-F1
#
_cell.length_a   1.000
_cell.length_b   1.000
_cell.length_c   1.000
_cell.angle_alpha   90.00
_cell.angle_beta   90.00
_cell.angle_gamma   90.00
#
_symmetry.space_group_name_H-M   'P 1'
#
loop_
_entity.id
_entity.type
_entity.pdbx_description
1 polymer ?
#
loop_
_entity_poly.entity_id
_entity_poly.type
_entity_poly.pdbx_seq_one_letter_code
_entity_poly.pdbx_strand_id
1 'polypeptide(L)'
;MAKRQDNNNNGDNNNFFNNNPLLIFVIFSIVTIFVFKAIFPEEQMGNTSNQNISAFGQTTNKTVAYSDLKKLISSGQIQYVGIGNTQIRAVSKGGNGQVVTYTARRVIPDETLIPELEKNGISYGGVNEENVLADILFGWVLPIFIFFAIWMFIAKRMQKSMGGGSGGILGIGSSKKMINSEKPKVKFDDMAGNKEAKEEVQEVVDFLSDPERYVKLGAQIPKGVLLVGPPGTGKTLLAKAVAGEANVEFLSVSGSAFIEMFVGVGASRVRDLFEQAKKVAPAIIFIDEIDAIGKSRASGGPMGGNDEREQTLNQLLAEMDGFSTEAAPVIVLAATNRPEVLDPALLRPGRFDRQVLVDKPDYEGRIEILKVHIKDVKLGKDVDLKEIAKMTAGLAGADLANIINEAALLAGRASKDQVDPEDFKEAVERQIAGLEKKSRRISPKEREIVAYHESGHALIAEVTKGAKKVNKVSIVPRGLAALGYTLNTPEENKYLMQKHELIAEVDVLLGGRAAEQVFIGEISTGAGNDLERATDIIKSMASVYGMSDIAGLMVLEKRTNQFLGGQSQKDFSDEMAKNLDEYIKNVLNERYEAVIETLENSKDAIEQMTKELLEIEVISGERVREIIKENGGTVFEDEDLHTEALKEEKEEETSSESSDK
;
A
#
# COMPACT_ATOMS: atom_id res chain seq x y z
N MET A 1 46.35 53.93 17.56
CA MET A 1 46.21 54.06 16.10
C MET A 1 45.72 52.71 15.60
N ALA A 2 44.40 52.55 15.41
CA ALA A 2 43.68 52.73 14.14
C ALA A 2 44.07 51.63 13.13
N LYS A 3 43.17 50.81 12.56
CA LYS A 3 41.74 51.00 12.26
C LYS A 3 41.07 49.63 12.02
N ARG A 4 39.81 49.53 12.46
CA ARG A 4 38.78 48.58 12.00
C ARG A 4 38.49 48.81 10.52
N GLN A 5 38.17 47.73 9.80
CA GLN A 5 37.40 47.81 8.55
C GLN A 5 36.15 46.96 8.70
N ASP A 6 35.05 47.66 8.99
CA ASP A 6 33.68 47.23 8.79
C ASP A 6 33.42 47.11 7.28
N ASN A 7 32.87 46.00 6.83
CA ASN A 7 32.30 45.88 5.49
C ASN A 7 30.78 45.78 5.62
N ASN A 8 30.15 46.95 5.60
CA ASN A 8 28.73 47.16 5.50
C ASN A 8 28.40 47.33 4.02
N ASN A 9 27.80 46.33 3.38
CA ASN A 9 27.26 46.45 2.02
C ASN A 9 25.74 46.32 2.09
N ASN A 10 25.09 47.45 2.38
CA ASN A 10 23.68 47.66 2.10
C ASN A 10 23.51 47.80 0.58
N GLY A 11 23.06 46.73 -0.07
CA GLY A 11 22.47 46.79 -1.41
C GLY A 11 20.97 47.01 -1.27
N ASP A 12 20.53 48.27 -1.37
CA ASP A 12 19.13 48.65 -1.57
C ASP A 12 18.63 48.10 -2.92
N ASN A 13 18.17 46.85 -2.94
CA ASN A 13 17.31 46.36 -4.01
C ASN A 13 15.87 46.83 -3.72
N ASN A 14 15.57 48.05 -4.16
CA ASN A 14 14.20 48.53 -4.29
C ASN A 14 13.43 47.59 -5.23
N ASN A 15 12.72 46.62 -4.63
CA ASN A 15 11.80 45.74 -5.33
C ASN A 15 10.70 46.58 -5.98
N PHE A 16 10.84 46.84 -7.28
CA PHE A 16 9.84 47.50 -8.13
C PHE A 16 8.43 46.88 -7.97
N PHE A 17 8.38 45.58 -7.66
CA PHE A 17 7.17 44.82 -7.40
C PHE A 17 6.51 45.12 -6.04
N ASN A 18 7.25 45.60 -5.04
CA ASN A 18 6.67 45.81 -3.70
C ASN A 18 6.03 47.20 -3.54
N ASN A 19 6.45 48.18 -4.34
CA ASN A 19 6.02 49.57 -4.18
C ASN A 19 4.77 49.97 -4.98
N ASN A 20 4.31 49.16 -5.95
CA ASN A 20 3.17 49.51 -6.81
C ASN A 20 2.17 48.34 -6.97
N PRO A 21 1.33 48.05 -5.95
CA PRO A 21 0.32 46.99 -6.03
C PRO A 21 -0.72 47.21 -7.13
N LEU A 22 -0.97 48.48 -7.52
CA LEU A 22 -1.84 48.83 -8.65
C LEU A 22 -1.25 48.40 -10.00
N LEU A 23 0.07 48.45 -10.17
CA LEU A 23 0.73 48.12 -11.43
C LEU A 23 0.78 46.59 -11.62
N ILE A 24 0.98 45.84 -10.53
CA ILE A 24 0.83 44.38 -10.50
C ILE A 24 -0.62 43.98 -10.79
N PHE A 25 -1.60 44.66 -10.21
CA PHE A 25 -3.01 44.41 -10.50
C PHE A 25 -3.35 44.66 -11.96
N VAL A 26 -2.82 45.73 -12.58
CA VAL A 26 -3.03 46.02 -14.01
C VAL A 26 -2.39 44.95 -14.90
N ILE A 27 -1.15 44.54 -14.61
CA ILE A 27 -0.47 43.48 -15.37
C ILE A 27 -1.22 42.15 -15.23
N PHE A 28 -1.60 41.77 -14.00
CA PHE A 28 -2.36 40.56 -13.74
C PHE A 28 -3.72 40.58 -14.42
N SER A 29 -4.42 41.72 -14.40
CA SER A 29 -5.72 41.88 -15.08
C SER A 29 -5.58 41.73 -16.60
N ILE A 30 -4.54 42.32 -17.20
CA ILE A 30 -4.27 42.18 -18.65
C ILE A 30 -3.99 40.72 -19.02
N VAL A 31 -3.15 40.03 -18.24
CA VAL A 31 -2.85 38.61 -18.47
C VAL A 31 -4.10 37.75 -18.30
N THR A 32 -4.91 38.03 -17.28
CA THR A 32 -6.14 37.25 -17.03
C THR A 32 -7.18 37.49 -18.11
N ILE A 33 -7.32 38.72 -18.62
CA ILE A 33 -8.20 39.03 -19.77
C ILE A 33 -7.72 38.28 -21.02
N PHE A 34 -6.41 38.23 -21.27
CA PHE A 34 -5.85 37.48 -22.40
C PHE A 34 -6.09 35.97 -22.27
N VAL A 35 -5.89 35.42 -21.07
CA VAL A 35 -6.14 34.02 -20.77
C VAL A 35 -7.63 33.70 -20.88
N PHE A 36 -8.51 34.58 -20.39
CA PHE A 36 -9.96 34.39 -20.49
C PHE A 36 -10.43 34.46 -21.95
N LYS A 37 -9.89 35.39 -22.74
CA LYS A 37 -10.16 35.48 -24.19
C LYS A 37 -9.60 34.28 -24.97
N ALA A 38 -8.53 33.65 -24.49
CA ALA A 38 -7.97 32.44 -25.07
C ALA A 38 -8.75 31.18 -24.69
N ILE A 39 -9.31 31.11 -23.49
CA ILE A 39 -10.10 29.98 -22.99
C ILE A 39 -11.55 30.04 -23.49
N PHE A 40 -12.09 31.24 -23.68
CA PHE A 40 -13.44 31.47 -24.22
C PHE A 40 -13.35 32.30 -25.52
N PRO A 41 -12.99 31.66 -26.66
CA PRO A 41 -13.13 32.30 -27.96
C PRO A 41 -14.59 32.70 -28.19
N GLU A 42 -14.80 33.83 -28.85
CA GLU A 42 -16.07 34.54 -29.13
C GLU A 42 -17.19 33.73 -29.84
N GLU A 43 -17.07 32.41 -29.97
CA GLU A 43 -18.06 31.52 -30.61
C GLU A 43 -19.03 30.85 -29.64
N GLN A 44 -18.85 30.97 -28.32
CA GLN A 44 -19.73 30.33 -27.33
C GLN A 44 -20.18 31.27 -26.22
N MET A 45 -20.85 32.36 -26.59
CA MET A 45 -21.85 32.98 -25.70
C MET A 45 -22.83 33.82 -26.54
N GLY A 46 -24.04 33.27 -26.72
CA GLY A 46 -25.21 34.02 -27.19
C GLY A 46 -25.42 34.07 -28.71
N ASN A 47 -25.85 32.95 -29.32
CA ASN A 47 -26.50 33.01 -30.64
C ASN A 47 -27.48 31.85 -30.90
N THR A 48 -28.27 31.47 -29.89
CA THR A 48 -29.23 30.35 -29.97
C THR A 48 -30.64 30.81 -30.32
N SER A 49 -30.79 31.69 -31.33
CA SER A 49 -32.12 32.02 -31.88
C SER A 49 -32.13 32.60 -33.31
N ASN A 50 -31.08 32.39 -34.12
CA ASN A 50 -31.04 32.87 -35.52
C ASN A 50 -30.58 31.80 -36.53
N GLN A 51 -30.95 30.53 -36.32
CA GLN A 51 -30.50 29.42 -37.17
C GLN A 51 -31.21 29.25 -38.54
N ASN A 52 -31.94 30.23 -39.06
CA ASN A 52 -32.59 30.09 -40.38
C ASN A 52 -32.33 31.22 -41.39
N ILE A 53 -31.34 32.09 -41.17
CA ILE A 53 -30.90 33.05 -42.20
C ILE A 53 -29.37 33.16 -42.17
N SER A 54 -28.69 32.06 -42.47
CA SER A 54 -27.23 32.02 -42.57
C SER A 54 -26.80 31.06 -43.66
N ALA A 55 -27.28 31.30 -44.88
CA ALA A 55 -26.72 30.77 -46.10
C ALA A 55 -27.17 31.68 -47.24
N PHE A 56 -26.40 32.71 -47.58
CA PHE A 56 -26.30 33.37 -48.91
C PHE A 56 -25.61 34.75 -48.78
N GLY A 57 -24.31 34.82 -49.10
CA GLY A 57 -23.61 36.05 -49.55
C GLY A 57 -23.46 37.22 -48.56
N GLN A 58 -22.55 38.14 -48.86
CA GLN A 58 -22.38 39.40 -48.11
C GLN A 58 -23.72 40.16 -48.04
N THR A 59 -24.25 40.33 -46.83
CA THR A 59 -25.50 41.08 -46.62
C THR A 59 -25.18 42.57 -46.43
N THR A 60 -25.71 43.41 -47.32
CA THR A 60 -25.62 44.87 -47.14
C THR A 60 -26.90 45.37 -46.47
N ASN A 61 -26.76 46.04 -45.33
CA ASN A 61 -27.89 46.62 -44.61
C ASN A 61 -28.13 48.06 -45.09
N LYS A 62 -29.32 48.37 -45.60
CA LYS A 62 -29.73 49.73 -45.99
C LYS A 62 -30.96 50.17 -45.19
N THR A 63 -30.89 51.36 -44.60
CA THR A 63 -32.05 51.98 -43.93
C THR A 63 -32.85 52.79 -44.95
N VAL A 64 -34.14 52.50 -45.11
CA VAL A 64 -35.02 53.17 -46.09
C VAL A 64 -36.29 53.68 -45.42
N ALA A 65 -36.91 54.70 -46.01
CA ALA A 65 -38.20 55.19 -45.57
C ALA A 65 -39.31 54.15 -45.83
N TYR A 66 -40.34 54.16 -44.99
CA TYR A 66 -41.42 53.17 -45.04
C TYR A 66 -42.19 53.18 -46.38
N SER A 67 -42.37 54.36 -46.99
CA SER A 67 -42.99 54.51 -48.31
C SER A 67 -42.19 53.86 -49.43
N ASP A 68 -40.85 53.91 -49.34
CA ASP A 68 -39.97 53.32 -50.34
C ASP A 68 -39.91 51.80 -50.18
N LEU A 69 -40.03 51.32 -48.95
CA LEU A 69 -40.19 49.90 -48.67
C LEU A 69 -41.46 49.33 -49.34
N LYS A 70 -42.61 50.02 -49.24
CA LYS A 70 -43.84 49.61 -49.93
C LYS A 70 -43.67 49.56 -51.45
N LYS A 71 -42.98 50.55 -52.04
CA LYS A 71 -42.66 50.52 -53.48
C LYS A 71 -41.83 49.30 -53.85
N LEU A 72 -40.83 48.94 -53.04
CA LEU A 72 -39.99 47.75 -53.26
C LEU A 72 -40.77 46.43 -53.09
N ILE A 73 -41.79 46.41 -52.22
CA ILE A 73 -42.71 45.27 -52.06
C ILE A 73 -43.57 45.14 -53.33
N SER A 74 -44.16 46.25 -53.79
CA SER A 74 -45.00 46.28 -54.99
C SER A 74 -44.25 45.96 -56.29
N SER A 75 -42.95 46.26 -56.37
CA SER A 75 -42.10 45.94 -57.53
C SER A 75 -41.59 44.49 -57.55
N GLY A 76 -41.95 43.68 -56.55
CA GLY A 76 -41.63 42.24 -56.51
C GLY A 76 -40.18 41.90 -56.17
N GLN A 77 -39.39 42.87 -55.71
CA GLN A 77 -37.95 42.70 -55.41
C GLN A 77 -37.66 42.11 -54.02
N ILE A 78 -38.68 41.86 -53.21
CA ILE A 78 -38.54 41.38 -51.82
C ILE A 78 -38.98 39.92 -51.71
N GLN A 79 -38.22 39.12 -50.95
CA GLN A 79 -38.45 37.71 -50.71
C GLN A 79 -39.10 37.44 -49.35
N TYR A 80 -38.63 38.14 -48.31
CA TYR A 80 -39.10 37.93 -46.95
C TYR A 80 -39.22 39.25 -46.19
N VAL A 81 -40.26 39.40 -45.35
CA VAL A 81 -40.45 40.57 -44.50
C VAL A 81 -40.63 40.16 -43.03
N GLY A 82 -39.66 40.50 -42.20
CA GLY A 82 -39.73 40.40 -40.74
C GLY A 82 -40.33 41.66 -40.14
N ILE A 83 -41.46 41.53 -39.44
CA ILE A 83 -42.18 42.63 -38.79
C ILE A 83 -41.86 42.60 -37.29
N GLY A 84 -41.11 43.58 -36.82
CA GLY A 84 -40.87 43.81 -35.40
C GLY A 84 -41.88 44.80 -34.79
N ASN A 85 -41.69 45.08 -33.50
CA ASN A 85 -42.52 46.04 -32.77
C ASN A 85 -42.23 47.48 -33.18
N THR A 86 -40.97 47.83 -33.47
CA THR A 86 -40.59 49.21 -33.85
C THR A 86 -40.04 49.32 -35.27
N GLN A 87 -39.49 48.24 -35.82
CA GLN A 87 -38.88 48.22 -37.16
C GLN A 87 -39.37 47.03 -38.01
N ILE A 88 -39.35 47.21 -39.32
CA ILE A 88 -39.61 46.18 -40.32
C ILE A 88 -38.31 45.93 -41.09
N ARG A 89 -37.93 44.67 -41.23
CA ARG A 89 -36.77 44.23 -42.00
C ARG A 89 -37.23 43.43 -43.21
N ALA A 90 -36.90 43.88 -44.40
CA ALA A 90 -37.22 43.18 -45.65
C ALA A 90 -35.94 42.69 -46.34
N VAL A 91 -35.97 41.47 -46.85
CA VAL A 91 -34.85 40.81 -47.52
C VAL A 91 -35.16 40.75 -49.02
N SER A 92 -34.25 41.25 -49.87
CA SER A 92 -34.43 41.24 -51.33
C SER A 92 -34.37 39.82 -51.94
N LYS A 93 -35.12 39.54 -53.01
CA LYS A 93 -34.91 38.35 -53.86
C LYS A 93 -33.55 38.45 -54.54
N GLY A 94 -32.62 37.58 -54.16
CA GLY A 94 -31.22 37.65 -54.61
C GLY A 94 -31.07 37.49 -56.13
N GLY A 95 -30.78 38.58 -56.83
CA GLY A 95 -30.23 38.59 -58.18
C GLY A 95 -28.75 38.97 -58.12
N ASN A 96 -27.86 38.09 -58.60
CA ASN A 96 -26.39 38.20 -58.54
C ASN A 96 -25.74 38.01 -57.14
N GLY A 97 -26.25 37.10 -56.31
CA GLY A 97 -25.48 36.55 -55.17
C GLY A 97 -25.23 37.47 -53.98
N GLN A 98 -25.81 38.68 -53.96
CA GLN A 98 -25.84 39.57 -52.80
C GLN A 98 -27.28 39.75 -52.30
N VAL A 99 -27.50 39.53 -51.02
CA VAL A 99 -28.81 39.67 -50.38
C VAL A 99 -28.81 41.00 -49.60
N VAL A 100 -29.62 41.97 -50.03
CA VAL A 100 -29.72 43.27 -49.35
C VAL A 100 -30.84 43.20 -48.32
N THR A 101 -30.55 43.60 -47.08
CA THR A 101 -31.56 43.72 -46.03
C THR A 101 -31.93 45.19 -45.84
N TYR A 102 -33.18 45.52 -46.13
CA TYR A 102 -33.76 46.84 -45.95
C TYR A 102 -34.40 46.95 -44.58
N THR A 103 -34.01 47.94 -43.79
CA THR A 103 -34.66 48.23 -42.50
C THR A 103 -35.43 49.54 -42.59
N ALA A 104 -36.71 49.51 -42.25
CA ALA A 104 -37.56 50.70 -42.17
C ALA A 104 -38.25 50.76 -40.81
N ARG A 105 -38.49 51.98 -40.30
CA ARG A 105 -39.27 52.16 -39.08
C ARG A 105 -40.76 51.93 -39.39
N ARG A 106 -41.44 51.14 -38.55
CA ARG A 106 -42.85 50.83 -38.73
C ARG A 106 -43.71 52.06 -38.42
N VAL A 107 -44.67 52.38 -39.30
CA VAL A 107 -45.68 53.42 -39.08
C VAL A 107 -46.98 52.72 -38.64
N ILE A 108 -47.55 53.11 -37.50
CA ILE A 108 -48.76 52.53 -36.93
C ILE A 108 -49.85 53.62 -36.89
N PRO A 109 -51.12 53.34 -37.24
CA PRO A 109 -51.67 52.09 -37.75
C PRO A 109 -51.62 52.02 -39.28
N ASP A 110 -51.11 50.92 -39.82
CA ASP A 110 -51.14 50.65 -41.26
C ASP A 110 -51.79 49.29 -41.52
N GLU A 111 -53.03 49.31 -41.98
CA GLU A 111 -53.83 48.12 -42.29
C GLU A 111 -53.56 47.59 -43.71
N THR A 112 -52.79 48.32 -44.53
CA THR A 112 -52.60 48.00 -45.96
C THR A 112 -51.38 47.13 -46.25
N LEU A 113 -50.44 46.99 -45.30
CA LEU A 113 -49.17 46.28 -45.50
C LEU A 113 -49.35 44.76 -45.64
N ILE A 114 -50.16 44.13 -44.78
CA ILE A 114 -50.36 42.67 -44.78
C ILE A 114 -51.10 42.23 -46.06
N PRO A 115 -52.20 42.88 -46.50
CA PRO A 115 -52.85 42.56 -47.77
C PRO A 115 -51.94 42.72 -48.99
N GLU A 116 -51.05 43.72 -48.99
CA GLU A 116 -50.10 43.96 -50.08
C GLU A 116 -49.00 42.89 -50.16
N LEU A 117 -48.59 42.33 -49.01
CA LEU A 117 -47.64 41.21 -48.95
C LEU A 117 -48.28 39.90 -49.44
N GLU A 118 -49.53 39.64 -49.06
CA GLU A 118 -50.28 38.46 -49.51
C GLU A 118 -50.58 38.51 -51.01
N LYS A 119 -51.00 39.67 -51.55
CA LYS A 119 -51.24 39.86 -52.99
C LYS A 119 -49.99 39.58 -53.83
N ASN A 120 -48.81 39.92 -53.32
CA ASN A 120 -47.54 39.71 -54.02
C ASN A 120 -46.85 38.36 -53.68
N GLY A 121 -47.48 37.52 -52.85
CA GLY A 121 -46.97 36.18 -52.50
C GLY A 121 -45.66 36.20 -51.71
N ILE A 122 -45.42 37.21 -50.87
CA ILE A 122 -44.18 37.38 -50.10
C ILE A 122 -44.35 36.78 -48.70
N SER A 123 -43.39 35.97 -48.25
CA SER A 123 -43.41 35.36 -46.91
C SER A 123 -43.09 36.40 -45.83
N TYR A 124 -43.83 36.41 -44.72
CA TYR A 124 -43.60 37.34 -43.61
C TYR A 124 -43.67 36.65 -42.24
N GLY A 125 -43.04 37.23 -41.22
CA GLY A 125 -43.05 36.70 -39.85
C GLY A 125 -42.64 37.74 -38.81
N GLY A 126 -42.84 37.43 -37.52
CA GLY A 126 -42.47 38.33 -36.40
C GLY A 126 -41.02 38.16 -35.97
N VAL A 127 -40.31 39.27 -35.71
CA VAL A 127 -38.93 39.25 -35.16
C VAL A 127 -38.89 39.95 -33.80
N ASN A 128 -38.25 39.31 -32.81
CA ASN A 128 -38.04 39.86 -31.47
C ASN A 128 -36.84 40.82 -31.48
N GLU A 129 -37.00 42.03 -30.98
CA GLU A 129 -35.90 42.99 -30.79
C GLU A 129 -35.16 42.67 -29.47
N GLU A 130 -33.84 42.48 -29.53
CA GLU A 130 -33.01 42.18 -28.35
C GLU A 130 -32.87 43.40 -27.42
N ASN A 131 -33.05 43.19 -26.12
CA ASN A 131 -32.93 44.24 -25.09
C ASN A 131 -31.45 44.51 -24.78
N VAL A 132 -30.84 45.41 -25.56
CA VAL A 132 -29.42 45.81 -25.47
C VAL A 132 -28.94 46.18 -24.06
N LEU A 133 -29.83 46.69 -23.20
CA LEU A 133 -29.52 47.03 -21.80
C LEU A 133 -29.28 45.79 -20.91
N ALA A 134 -29.98 44.68 -21.17
CA ALA A 134 -29.84 43.45 -20.39
C ALA A 134 -28.50 42.76 -20.68
N ASP A 135 -28.06 42.75 -21.94
CA ASP A 135 -26.79 42.15 -22.34
C ASP A 135 -25.57 42.88 -21.77
N ILE A 136 -25.62 44.22 -21.66
CA ILE A 136 -24.52 44.99 -21.08
C ILE A 136 -24.42 44.73 -19.55
N LEU A 137 -25.55 44.71 -18.85
CA LEU A 137 -25.58 44.51 -17.40
C LEU A 137 -25.17 43.09 -16.99
N PHE A 138 -25.71 42.06 -17.65
CA PHE A 138 -25.42 40.68 -17.28
C PHE A 138 -24.17 40.12 -17.95
N GLY A 139 -23.82 40.58 -19.15
CA GLY A 139 -22.65 40.09 -19.89
C GLY A 139 -21.33 40.64 -19.38
N TRP A 140 -21.27 41.92 -18.99
CA TRP A 140 -19.99 42.59 -18.70
C TRP A 140 -19.83 42.99 -17.23
N VAL A 141 -20.88 43.49 -16.59
CA VAL A 141 -20.78 44.07 -15.24
C VAL A 141 -20.71 42.99 -14.16
N LEU A 142 -21.53 41.95 -14.27
CA LEU A 142 -21.60 40.86 -13.28
C LEU A 142 -20.27 40.08 -13.15
N PRO A 143 -19.58 39.67 -14.24
CA PRO A 143 -18.33 38.91 -14.13
C PRO A 143 -17.19 39.74 -13.50
N ILE A 144 -17.08 41.03 -13.85
CA ILE A 144 -16.07 41.93 -13.27
C ILE A 144 -16.30 42.10 -11.77
N PHE A 145 -17.56 42.20 -11.34
CA PHE A 145 -17.90 42.37 -9.93
C PHE A 145 -17.59 41.10 -9.11
N ILE A 146 -17.91 39.91 -9.65
CA ILE A 146 -17.57 38.63 -9.02
C ILE A 146 -16.05 38.47 -8.92
N PHE A 147 -15.31 38.81 -9.96
CA PHE A 147 -13.85 38.75 -9.97
C PHE A 147 -13.24 39.69 -8.92
N PHE A 148 -13.76 40.91 -8.80
CA PHE A 148 -13.33 41.87 -7.80
C PHE A 148 -13.62 41.39 -6.37
N ALA A 149 -14.77 40.74 -6.14
CA ALA A 149 -15.12 40.15 -4.85
C ALA A 149 -14.19 38.98 -4.47
N ILE A 150 -13.88 38.09 -5.42
CA ILE A 150 -12.93 36.99 -5.22
C ILE A 150 -11.52 37.52 -4.96
N TRP A 151 -11.08 38.52 -5.73
CA TRP A 151 -9.77 39.16 -5.52
C TRP A 151 -9.66 39.79 -4.15
N MET A 152 -10.69 40.51 -3.69
CA MET A 152 -10.69 41.13 -2.36
C MET A 152 -10.72 40.09 -1.23
N PHE A 153 -11.41 38.96 -1.44
CA PHE A 153 -11.43 37.83 -0.51
C PHE A 153 -10.05 37.13 -0.43
N ILE A 154 -9.41 36.88 -1.58
CA ILE A 154 -8.06 36.28 -1.65
C ILE A 154 -7.02 37.24 -1.08
N ALA A 155 -7.07 38.53 -1.42
CA ALA A 155 -6.15 39.54 -0.90
C ALA A 155 -6.26 39.67 0.63
N LYS A 156 -7.48 39.65 1.19
CA LYS A 156 -7.68 39.62 2.66
C LYS A 156 -7.14 38.34 3.29
N ARG A 157 -7.23 37.18 2.61
CA ARG A 157 -6.69 35.90 3.10
C ARG A 157 -5.16 35.85 3.00
N MET A 158 -4.58 36.38 1.93
CA MET A 158 -3.13 36.52 1.75
C MET A 158 -2.53 37.52 2.72
N GLN A 159 -3.18 38.66 2.97
CA GLN A 159 -2.68 39.66 3.92
C GLN A 159 -2.74 39.14 5.38
N LYS A 160 -3.75 38.35 5.74
CA LYS A 160 -3.75 37.61 7.03
C LYS A 160 -2.67 36.53 7.14
N SER A 161 -2.15 36.04 6.00
CA SER A 161 -1.00 35.13 5.94
C SER A 161 0.36 35.85 5.89
N MET A 162 0.38 37.17 5.70
CA MET A 162 1.61 37.95 5.49
C MET A 162 1.87 39.00 6.59
N GLY A 163 0.90 39.21 7.50
CA GLY A 163 1.00 40.10 8.65
C GLY A 163 1.16 39.35 9.97
N GLY A 164 2.28 38.64 10.14
CA GLY A 164 2.65 38.01 11.42
C GLY A 164 3.42 36.71 11.25
N GLY A 165 4.76 36.79 11.25
CA GLY A 165 5.68 35.67 11.48
C GLY A 165 5.75 34.59 10.39
N SER A 166 6.88 34.56 9.67
CA SER A 166 7.44 33.35 9.01
C SER A 166 6.44 32.47 8.23
N GLY A 167 6.15 32.83 6.97
CA GLY A 167 5.28 32.00 6.13
C GLY A 167 4.83 32.64 4.82
N GLY A 168 5.74 33.21 4.05
CA GLY A 168 5.49 33.54 2.63
C GLY A 168 5.71 32.30 1.75
N ILE A 169 5.24 32.36 0.50
CA ILE A 169 5.29 31.33 -0.58
C ILE A 169 6.68 30.65 -0.85
N LEU A 170 7.73 31.05 -0.12
CA LEU A 170 9.03 30.37 0.00
C LEU A 170 9.08 29.28 1.09
N GLY A 171 7.98 29.00 1.80
CA GLY A 171 7.89 28.04 2.92
C GLY A 171 7.75 26.56 2.54
N ILE A 172 8.07 26.16 1.30
CA ILE A 172 8.01 24.75 0.83
C ILE A 172 9.09 23.86 1.48
N GLY A 173 9.92 24.39 2.39
CA GLY A 173 10.99 23.66 3.08
C GLY A 173 10.80 23.42 4.59
N SER A 174 9.92 24.16 5.29
CA SER A 174 9.90 24.05 6.76
C SER A 174 9.12 22.81 7.23
N SER A 175 9.85 21.80 7.68
CA SER A 175 9.43 20.52 8.29
C SER A 175 8.49 20.58 9.50
N LYS A 176 8.04 21.77 9.92
CA LYS A 176 7.38 22.04 11.21
C LYS A 176 6.04 21.32 11.44
N LYS A 177 5.48 20.65 10.42
CA LYS A 177 4.21 19.92 10.50
C LYS A 177 4.34 18.39 10.40
N MET A 178 5.55 17.85 10.17
CA MET A 178 5.74 16.40 9.96
C MET A 178 6.55 15.69 11.04
N ILE A 179 7.18 16.44 11.94
CA ILE A 179 7.95 15.86 13.05
C ILE A 179 7.02 15.80 14.27
N ASN A 180 6.60 14.59 14.62
CA ASN A 180 5.88 14.35 15.86
C ASN A 180 6.92 14.26 16.98
N SER A 181 7.02 15.32 17.78
CA SER A 181 7.75 15.30 19.05
C SER A 181 6.78 14.88 20.14
N GLU A 182 7.02 13.74 20.76
CA GLU A 182 6.29 13.30 21.94
C GLU A 182 7.25 12.75 22.98
N LYS A 183 6.84 12.77 24.25
CA LYS A 183 7.46 11.94 25.30
C LYS A 183 6.61 10.69 25.47
N PRO A 184 7.03 9.53 24.92
CA PRO A 184 6.25 8.30 25.02
C PRO A 184 6.12 7.89 26.48
N LYS A 185 4.93 7.38 26.85
CA LYS A 185 4.70 6.76 28.17
C LYS A 185 4.92 5.26 28.18
N VAL A 186 5.10 4.67 27.00
CA VAL A 186 5.27 3.24 26.80
C VAL A 186 6.63 2.83 27.34
N LYS A 187 6.68 1.75 28.12
CA LYS A 187 7.90 1.20 28.71
C LYS A 187 8.20 -0.21 28.20
N PHE A 188 9.34 -0.78 28.58
CA PHE A 188 9.66 -2.18 28.22
C PHE A 188 8.67 -3.19 28.80
N ASP A 189 8.01 -2.88 29.92
CA ASP A 189 6.97 -3.70 30.54
C ASP A 189 5.68 -3.77 29.71
N ASP A 190 5.43 -2.76 28.87
CA ASP A 190 4.26 -2.70 27.99
C ASP A 190 4.47 -3.50 26.69
N MET A 191 5.72 -3.84 26.37
CA MET A 191 6.09 -4.69 25.25
C MET A 191 6.28 -6.12 25.76
N ALA A 192 5.61 -7.10 25.17
CA ALA A 192 5.83 -8.52 25.49
C ALA A 192 6.81 -9.17 24.51
N GLY A 193 7.54 -10.20 24.95
CA GLY A 193 8.52 -10.92 24.13
C GLY A 193 9.78 -10.12 23.77
N ASN A 194 10.58 -10.67 22.84
CA ASN A 194 11.83 -10.11 22.30
C ASN A 194 12.84 -9.69 23.39
N LYS A 195 13.14 -10.60 24.33
CA LYS A 195 14.02 -10.32 25.47
C LYS A 195 15.42 -9.92 25.02
N GLU A 196 15.95 -10.61 24.03
CA GLU A 196 17.27 -10.36 23.44
C GLU A 196 17.33 -8.95 22.83
N ALA A 197 16.30 -8.56 22.06
CA ALA A 197 16.25 -7.24 21.47
C ALA A 197 16.15 -6.14 22.54
N LYS A 198 15.43 -6.37 23.63
CA LYS A 198 15.33 -5.44 24.77
C LYS A 198 16.66 -5.29 25.50
N GLU A 199 17.38 -6.39 25.74
CA GLU A 199 18.71 -6.37 26.36
C GLU A 199 19.72 -5.57 25.51
N GLU A 200 19.73 -5.77 24.19
CA GLU A 200 20.61 -5.02 23.28
C GLU A 200 20.31 -3.51 23.28
N VAL A 201 19.02 -3.11 23.35
CA VAL A 201 18.66 -1.68 23.42
C VAL A 201 18.70 -1.12 24.84
N GLN A 202 18.85 -1.94 25.89
CA GLN A 202 19.00 -1.48 27.27
C GLN A 202 20.27 -0.64 27.42
N GLU A 203 21.35 -0.98 26.72
CA GLU A 203 22.58 -0.17 26.69
C GLU A 203 22.31 1.27 26.20
N VAL A 204 21.40 1.41 25.22
CA VAL A 204 21.00 2.71 24.66
C VAL A 204 20.23 3.53 25.69
N VAL A 205 19.35 2.87 26.46
CA VAL A 205 18.59 3.50 27.55
C VAL A 205 19.52 3.97 28.66
N ASP A 206 20.44 3.12 29.10
CA ASP A 206 21.40 3.43 30.16
C ASP A 206 22.28 4.62 29.77
N PHE A 207 22.71 4.66 28.50
CA PHE A 207 23.46 5.78 27.96
C PHE A 207 22.66 7.09 27.96
N LEU A 208 21.41 7.08 27.49
CA LEU A 208 20.58 8.29 27.46
C LEU A 208 20.21 8.79 28.86
N SER A 209 20.17 7.88 29.84
CA SER A 209 19.87 8.18 31.24
C SER A 209 21.08 8.75 32.00
N ASP A 210 22.29 8.20 31.78
CA ASP A 210 23.53 8.67 32.41
C ASP A 210 24.71 8.68 31.41
N PRO A 211 24.75 9.66 30.50
CA PRO A 211 25.78 9.73 29.45
C PRO A 211 27.17 10.03 30.03
N GLU A 212 27.26 10.77 31.14
CA GLU A 212 28.54 11.15 31.75
C GLU A 212 29.35 9.94 32.20
N ARG A 213 28.69 8.89 32.72
CA ARG A 213 29.33 7.67 33.16
C ARG A 213 30.12 7.00 32.04
N TYR A 214 29.57 6.94 30.83
CA TYR A 214 30.20 6.32 29.67
C TYR A 214 31.30 7.20 29.07
N VAL A 215 31.09 8.52 28.99
CA VAL A 215 32.09 9.48 28.50
C VAL A 215 33.34 9.49 29.40
N LYS A 216 33.17 9.43 30.73
CA LYS A 216 34.30 9.35 31.69
C LYS A 216 35.17 8.10 31.51
N LEU A 217 34.59 7.02 31.02
CA LEU A 217 35.29 5.76 30.73
C LEU A 217 35.90 5.73 29.33
N GLY A 218 35.70 6.76 28.51
CA GLY A 218 36.19 6.83 27.13
C GLY A 218 35.43 5.91 26.16
N ALA A 219 34.23 5.45 26.53
CA ALA A 219 33.40 4.64 25.64
C ALA A 219 32.85 5.50 24.50
N GLN A 220 32.96 5.00 23.27
CA GLN A 220 32.32 5.64 22.12
C GLN A 220 30.84 5.27 22.08
N ILE A 221 30.02 6.29 21.95
CA ILE A 221 28.57 6.17 22.00
C ILE A 221 28.07 5.78 20.61
N PRO A 222 27.23 4.74 20.48
CA PRO A 222 26.64 4.40 19.21
C PRO A 222 25.78 5.57 18.73
N LYS A 223 26.09 6.07 17.53
CA LYS A 223 25.37 7.20 16.94
C LYS A 223 24.02 6.79 16.37
N GLY A 224 23.89 5.52 15.98
CA GLY A 224 22.66 4.99 15.44
C GLY A 224 22.51 3.49 15.60
N VAL A 225 21.27 3.07 15.82
CA VAL A 225 20.90 1.65 15.96
C VAL A 225 19.86 1.32 14.90
N LEU A 226 20.12 0.26 14.14
CA LEU A 226 19.20 -0.25 13.14
C LEU A 226 18.42 -1.44 13.70
N LEU A 227 17.11 -1.28 13.84
CA LEU A 227 16.16 -2.34 14.17
C LEU A 227 15.78 -3.09 12.89
N VAL A 228 16.14 -4.36 12.84
CA VAL A 228 15.96 -5.22 11.66
C VAL A 228 15.00 -6.33 12.00
N GLY A 229 14.01 -6.60 11.15
CA GLY A 229 13.20 -7.80 11.30
C GLY A 229 11.92 -7.75 10.47
N PRO A 230 11.14 -8.86 10.43
CA PRO A 230 9.90 -8.92 9.68
C PRO A 230 8.89 -7.82 10.07
N PRO A 231 7.94 -7.46 9.18
CA PRO A 231 6.88 -6.51 9.54
C PRO A 231 6.05 -7.04 10.71
N GLY A 232 5.56 -6.13 11.57
CA GLY A 232 4.67 -6.51 12.67
C GLY A 232 5.34 -7.11 13.92
N THR A 233 6.68 -7.17 13.99
CA THR A 233 7.42 -7.65 15.19
C THR A 233 7.58 -6.63 16.30
N GLY A 234 7.01 -5.42 16.14
CA GLY A 234 7.03 -4.39 17.19
C GLY A 234 8.25 -3.48 17.18
N LYS A 235 8.98 -3.33 16.05
CA LYS A 235 10.13 -2.42 15.93
C LYS A 235 9.81 -0.97 16.36
N THR A 236 8.71 -0.40 15.88
CA THR A 236 8.27 0.95 16.26
C THR A 236 7.86 1.03 17.73
N LEU A 237 7.29 -0.05 18.28
CA LEU A 237 6.94 -0.13 19.70
C LEU A 237 8.20 -0.19 20.57
N LEU A 238 9.21 -0.99 20.18
CA LEU A 238 10.50 -1.07 20.86
C LEU A 238 11.20 0.29 20.87
N ALA A 239 11.24 1.00 19.75
CA ALA A 239 11.83 2.34 19.68
C ALA A 239 11.12 3.35 20.62
N LYS A 240 9.79 3.28 20.71
CA LYS A 240 9.02 4.10 21.66
C LYS A 240 9.27 3.70 23.12
N ALA A 241 9.41 2.41 23.40
CA ALA A 241 9.72 1.89 24.72
C ALA A 241 11.11 2.34 25.20
N VAL A 242 12.12 2.31 24.33
CA VAL A 242 13.47 2.85 24.62
C VAL A 242 13.39 4.33 25.02
N ALA A 243 12.62 5.14 24.30
CA ALA A 243 12.45 6.55 24.60
C ALA A 243 11.70 6.80 25.92
N GLY A 244 10.67 5.98 26.20
CA GLY A 244 9.90 6.06 27.45
C GLY A 244 10.70 5.60 28.68
N GLU A 245 11.54 4.58 28.53
CA GLU A 245 12.43 4.10 29.59
C GLU A 245 13.51 5.12 29.93
N ALA A 246 14.12 5.74 28.90
CA ALA A 246 15.09 6.81 29.08
C ALA A 246 14.46 8.17 29.43
N ASN A 247 13.13 8.30 29.35
CA ASN A 247 12.38 9.54 29.60
C ASN A 247 12.85 10.75 28.76
N VAL A 248 13.19 10.50 27.49
CA VAL A 248 13.71 11.49 26.53
C VAL A 248 12.67 11.91 25.50
N GLU A 249 12.92 12.98 24.76
CA GLU A 249 12.06 13.39 23.64
C GLU A 249 12.20 12.40 22.47
N PHE A 250 11.07 12.01 21.87
CA PHE A 250 11.00 11.09 20.73
C PHE A 250 10.52 11.82 19.48
N LEU A 251 11.40 11.95 18.48
CA LEU A 251 11.10 12.56 17.19
C LEU A 251 10.90 11.44 16.16
N SER A 252 9.65 11.19 15.77
CA SER A 252 9.33 10.14 14.79
C SER A 252 9.13 10.72 13.40
N VAL A 253 9.72 10.07 12.39
CA VAL A 253 9.50 10.36 10.97
C VAL A 253 9.50 9.06 10.15
N SER A 254 8.71 9.02 9.08
CA SER A 254 8.75 7.92 8.11
C SER A 254 9.80 8.21 7.04
N GLY A 255 10.57 7.20 6.62
CA GLY A 255 11.55 7.30 5.55
C GLY A 255 10.93 7.75 4.23
N SER A 256 9.69 7.34 3.95
CA SER A 256 8.92 7.79 2.79
C SER A 256 8.59 9.28 2.82
N ALA A 257 8.57 9.93 3.99
CA ALA A 257 8.30 11.36 4.12
C ALA A 257 9.44 12.24 3.58
N PHE A 258 10.60 11.67 3.28
CA PHE A 258 11.70 12.40 2.67
C PHE A 258 11.70 12.35 1.14
N ILE A 259 10.89 11.46 0.53
CA ILE A 259 10.80 11.30 -0.91
C ILE A 259 9.78 12.30 -1.46
N GLU A 260 10.23 13.24 -2.30
CA GLU A 260 9.39 14.27 -2.89
C GLU A 260 9.71 14.49 -4.38
N MET A 261 8.77 15.10 -5.11
CA MET A 261 8.96 15.43 -6.54
C MET A 261 10.01 16.53 -6.77
N PHE A 262 10.41 17.26 -5.73
CA PHE A 262 11.32 18.39 -5.83
C PHE A 262 12.70 18.04 -5.26
N VAL A 263 13.71 18.11 -6.13
CA VAL A 263 15.13 17.86 -5.77
C VAL A 263 15.55 18.79 -4.62
N GLY A 264 16.20 18.21 -3.61
CA GLY A 264 16.74 18.93 -2.45
C GLY A 264 15.77 19.19 -1.30
N VAL A 265 14.45 18.94 -1.47
CA VAL A 265 13.48 19.06 -0.37
C VAL A 265 13.73 17.99 0.70
N GLY A 266 13.97 16.74 0.31
CA GLY A 266 14.31 15.66 1.23
C GLY A 266 15.56 15.97 2.07
N ALA A 267 16.65 16.42 1.44
CA ALA A 267 17.87 16.83 2.12
C ALA A 267 17.64 18.00 3.11
N SER A 268 16.82 19.00 2.75
CA SER A 268 16.49 20.08 3.69
C SER A 268 15.70 19.57 4.91
N ARG A 269 14.77 18.64 4.72
CA ARG A 269 13.99 18.03 5.81
C ARG A 269 14.88 17.24 6.77
N VAL A 270 15.87 16.52 6.24
CA VAL A 270 16.87 15.82 7.07
C VAL A 270 17.62 16.82 7.95
N ARG A 271 18.13 17.92 7.39
CA ARG A 271 18.80 18.97 8.19
C ARG A 271 17.91 19.51 9.30
N ASP A 272 16.69 19.89 8.95
CA ASP A 272 15.75 20.44 9.93
C ASP A 272 15.43 19.47 11.07
N LEU A 273 15.26 18.16 10.76
CA LEU A 273 15.00 17.12 11.76
C LEU A 273 16.13 17.07 12.78
N PHE A 274 17.36 17.05 12.29
CA PHE A 274 18.56 17.01 13.11
C PHE A 274 18.79 18.31 13.90
N GLU A 275 18.46 19.48 13.34
CA GLU A 275 18.46 20.74 14.08
C GLU A 275 17.40 20.79 15.19
N GLN A 276 16.23 20.21 14.97
CA GLN A 276 15.18 20.14 15.98
C GLN A 276 15.58 19.20 17.11
N ALA A 277 16.11 18.01 16.78
CA ALA A 277 16.63 17.08 17.77
C ALA A 277 17.72 17.71 18.66
N LYS A 278 18.64 18.50 18.08
CA LYS A 278 19.66 19.25 18.84
C LYS A 278 19.06 20.22 19.86
N LYS A 279 17.94 20.85 19.55
CA LYS A 279 17.28 21.83 20.45
C LYS A 279 16.59 21.18 21.65
N VAL A 280 16.21 19.91 21.51
CA VAL A 280 15.44 19.17 22.52
C VAL A 280 16.24 18.02 23.15
N ALA A 281 17.55 17.95 22.89
CA ALA A 281 18.44 16.94 23.44
C ALA A 281 18.43 16.96 24.99
N PRO A 282 18.44 15.81 25.69
CA PRO A 282 18.54 14.43 25.17
C PRO A 282 17.31 13.98 24.39
N ALA A 283 17.51 13.39 23.22
CA ALA A 283 16.42 13.01 22.32
C ALA A 283 16.76 11.79 21.44
N ILE A 284 15.73 11.08 21.00
CA ILE A 284 15.82 9.99 20.03
C ILE A 284 15.16 10.46 18.73
N ILE A 285 15.86 10.26 17.60
CA ILE A 285 15.29 10.38 16.26
C ILE A 285 14.93 8.96 15.81
N PHE A 286 13.66 8.70 15.52
CA PHE A 286 13.21 7.44 14.95
C PHE A 286 12.83 7.60 13.48
N ILE A 287 13.49 6.85 12.60
CA ILE A 287 13.22 6.78 11.16
C ILE A 287 12.64 5.40 10.84
N ASP A 288 11.32 5.33 10.62
CA ASP A 288 10.68 4.10 10.15
C ASP A 288 10.92 3.92 8.63
N GLU A 289 10.88 2.69 8.12
CA GLU A 289 11.07 2.39 6.68
C GLU A 289 12.30 3.09 6.06
N ILE A 290 13.46 3.00 6.72
CA ILE A 290 14.69 3.65 6.22
C ILE A 290 15.10 3.16 4.83
N ASP A 291 14.65 1.97 4.42
CA ASP A 291 14.85 1.42 3.09
C ASP A 291 14.22 2.25 1.96
N ALA A 292 13.27 3.12 2.27
CA ALA A 292 12.72 4.09 1.32
C ALA A 292 13.80 5.07 0.79
N ILE A 293 14.68 5.55 1.68
CA ILE A 293 15.78 6.47 1.33
C ILE A 293 17.15 5.80 1.25
N GLY A 294 17.31 4.65 1.91
CA GLY A 294 18.58 3.94 2.06
C GLY A 294 18.87 2.91 0.98
N LYS A 295 18.06 2.79 -0.07
CA LYS A 295 18.24 1.76 -1.11
C LYS A 295 19.53 1.96 -1.91
N SER A 296 20.30 0.89 -2.12
CA SER A 296 21.54 0.96 -2.90
C SER A 296 21.30 1.20 -4.40
N ARG A 297 22.24 1.95 -5.02
CA ARG A 297 22.23 2.37 -6.44
C ARG A 297 22.07 1.21 -7.43
N ALA A 298 22.54 0.01 -7.07
CA ALA A 298 22.56 -1.16 -7.94
C ALA A 298 21.17 -1.71 -8.29
N SER A 299 20.12 -1.25 -7.60
CA SER A 299 18.76 -1.80 -7.70
C SER A 299 17.78 -0.95 -8.53
N GLY A 300 18.23 0.16 -9.12
CA GLY A 300 17.42 1.05 -9.95
C GLY A 300 18.02 1.19 -11.35
N GLY A 301 17.26 0.86 -12.38
CA GLY A 301 17.70 0.97 -13.78
C GLY A 301 18.12 2.41 -14.17
N PRO A 302 18.72 2.60 -15.36
CA PRO A 302 19.42 3.83 -15.76
C PRO A 302 18.58 5.12 -15.90
N MET A 303 17.34 5.19 -15.41
CA MET A 303 16.39 6.27 -15.68
C MET A 303 16.00 7.04 -14.42
N GLY A 304 16.73 8.13 -14.15
CA GLY A 304 16.23 9.45 -13.70
C GLY A 304 15.54 9.63 -12.33
N GLY A 305 15.26 8.58 -11.56
CA GLY A 305 14.60 8.68 -10.25
C GLY A 305 15.52 8.63 -9.02
N ASN A 306 16.82 8.40 -9.21
CA ASN A 306 17.75 8.11 -8.10
C ASN A 306 18.37 9.36 -7.46
N ASP A 307 18.43 10.50 -8.16
CA ASP A 307 19.24 11.65 -7.73
C ASP A 307 18.72 12.31 -6.43
N GLU A 308 17.39 12.38 -6.25
CA GLU A 308 16.76 12.97 -5.06
C GLU A 308 16.95 12.08 -3.81
N ARG A 309 16.78 10.77 -3.98
CA ARG A 309 17.01 9.78 -2.94
C ARG A 309 18.46 9.78 -2.48
N GLU A 310 19.39 9.78 -3.43
CA GLU A 310 20.82 9.81 -3.16
C GLU A 310 21.24 11.09 -2.45
N GLN A 311 20.71 12.24 -2.85
CA GLN A 311 21.00 13.51 -2.20
C GLN A 311 20.52 13.51 -0.74
N THR A 312 19.31 12.99 -0.52
CA THR A 312 18.72 12.87 0.82
C THR A 312 19.51 11.89 1.69
N LEU A 313 19.90 10.73 1.14
CA LEU A 313 20.75 9.74 1.82
C LEU A 313 22.10 10.34 2.20
N ASN A 314 22.79 10.99 1.26
CA ASN A 314 24.07 11.62 1.53
C ASN A 314 23.96 12.71 2.60
N GLN A 315 22.84 13.45 2.64
CA GLN A 315 22.60 14.41 3.70
C GLN A 315 22.41 13.73 5.06
N LEU A 316 21.67 12.61 5.13
CA LEU A 316 21.53 11.81 6.36
C LEU A 316 22.90 11.35 6.86
N LEU A 317 23.73 10.81 5.97
CA LEU A 317 25.09 10.38 6.30
C LEU A 317 25.97 11.53 6.80
N ALA A 318 25.91 12.69 6.13
CA ALA A 318 26.67 13.88 6.52
C ALA A 318 26.23 14.42 7.89
N GLU A 319 24.92 14.40 8.17
CA GLU A 319 24.41 14.75 9.50
C GLU A 319 24.93 13.75 10.54
N MET A 320 24.75 12.44 10.36
CA MET A 320 25.24 11.39 11.27
C MET A 320 26.75 11.49 11.57
N ASP A 321 27.58 11.69 10.54
CA ASP A 321 29.03 11.85 10.69
C ASP A 321 29.37 13.15 11.44
N GLY A 322 28.61 14.23 11.20
CA GLY A 322 28.79 15.56 11.78
C GLY A 322 28.33 15.71 13.25
N PHE A 323 27.70 14.70 13.85
CA PHE A 323 27.32 14.72 15.27
C PHE A 323 28.49 14.44 16.20
N SER A 324 28.65 15.28 17.22
CA SER A 324 29.33 14.91 18.46
C SER A 324 28.27 14.58 19.51
N THR A 325 28.28 13.35 20.00
CA THR A 325 27.41 12.86 21.09
C THR A 325 27.82 13.43 22.45
N GLU A 326 28.95 14.14 22.54
CA GLU A 326 29.51 14.67 23.79
C GLU A 326 28.80 15.95 24.28
N ALA A 327 28.26 16.76 23.35
CA ALA A 327 27.65 18.06 23.68
C ALA A 327 26.11 18.04 23.72
N ALA A 328 25.49 17.14 22.95
CA ALA A 328 24.03 16.96 22.89
C ALA A 328 23.74 15.47 22.57
N PRO A 329 23.34 14.65 23.55
CA PRO A 329 23.11 13.22 23.35
C PRO A 329 21.86 13.01 22.49
N VAL A 330 22.08 12.77 21.20
CA VAL A 330 21.05 12.42 20.23
C VAL A 330 21.40 11.07 19.62
N ILE A 331 20.46 10.12 19.67
CA ILE A 331 20.62 8.79 19.07
C ILE A 331 19.62 8.62 17.93
N VAL A 332 20.08 8.07 16.82
CA VAL A 332 19.24 7.77 15.65
C VAL A 332 18.84 6.29 15.68
N LEU A 333 17.58 6.00 15.95
CA LEU A 333 16.99 4.69 15.76
C LEU A 333 16.38 4.62 14.35
N ALA A 334 16.65 3.55 13.61
CA ALA A 334 16.00 3.30 12.33
C ALA A 334 15.39 1.90 12.28
N ALA A 335 14.27 1.73 11.58
CA ALA A 335 13.66 0.43 11.38
C ALA A 335 13.62 0.05 9.89
N THR A 336 13.91 -1.21 9.60
CA THR A 336 13.76 -1.78 8.25
C THR A 336 13.22 -3.20 8.32
N ASN A 337 12.42 -3.56 7.32
CA ASN A 337 12.04 -4.96 7.07
C ASN A 337 13.02 -5.66 6.13
N ARG A 338 13.98 -4.91 5.58
CA ARG A 338 14.77 -5.27 4.41
C ARG A 338 16.22 -4.80 4.55
N PRO A 339 17.00 -5.40 5.46
CA PRO A 339 18.39 -4.99 5.67
C PRO A 339 19.24 -5.16 4.40
N GLU A 340 18.91 -6.12 3.54
CA GLU A 340 19.69 -6.48 2.37
C GLU A 340 19.67 -5.44 1.24
N VAL A 341 18.65 -4.57 1.19
CA VAL A 341 18.53 -3.55 0.13
C VAL A 341 19.22 -2.24 0.50
N LEU A 342 19.65 -2.11 1.76
CA LEU A 342 20.26 -0.91 2.28
C LEU A 342 21.66 -0.69 1.71
N ASP A 343 22.01 0.57 1.52
CA ASP A 343 23.36 0.98 1.14
C ASP A 343 24.35 0.60 2.25
N PRO A 344 25.40 -0.18 1.96
CA PRO A 344 26.42 -0.54 2.95
C PRO A 344 27.08 0.66 3.63
N ALA A 345 27.02 1.86 3.04
CA ALA A 345 27.47 3.09 3.65
C ALA A 345 26.73 3.41 4.95
N LEU A 346 25.45 3.06 5.08
CA LEU A 346 24.66 3.28 6.30
C LEU A 346 25.17 2.43 7.48
N LEU A 347 25.68 1.23 7.18
CA LEU A 347 26.11 0.23 8.16
C LEU A 347 27.58 0.40 8.61
N ARG A 348 28.25 1.47 8.17
CA ARG A 348 29.65 1.72 8.55
C ARG A 348 29.74 2.24 9.98
N PRO A 349 30.85 1.93 10.70
CA PRO A 349 31.09 2.47 12.04
C PRO A 349 30.93 4.00 12.11
N GLY A 350 30.25 4.49 13.14
CA GLY A 350 29.90 5.91 13.30
C GLY A 350 28.56 6.33 12.67
N ARG A 351 27.81 5.39 12.08
CA ARG A 351 26.46 5.60 11.54
C ARG A 351 25.48 4.65 12.23
N PHE A 352 24.97 3.63 11.52
CA PHE A 352 24.26 2.52 12.13
C PHE A 352 25.25 1.40 12.46
N ASP A 353 26.01 1.62 13.52
CA ASP A 353 27.06 0.71 13.99
C ASP A 353 26.51 -0.47 14.80
N ARG A 354 25.30 -0.33 15.34
CA ARG A 354 24.57 -1.42 16.00
C ARG A 354 23.38 -1.87 15.17
N GLN A 355 23.22 -3.18 15.05
CA GLN A 355 22.06 -3.81 14.43
C GLN A 355 21.40 -4.71 15.46
N VAL A 356 20.13 -4.45 15.74
CA VAL A 356 19.33 -5.24 16.68
C VAL A 356 18.30 -6.01 15.89
N LEU A 357 18.38 -7.34 15.97
CA LEU A 357 17.41 -8.22 15.34
C LEU A 357 16.14 -8.28 16.19
N VAL A 358 15.01 -7.91 15.61
CA VAL A 358 13.67 -7.97 16.20
C VAL A 358 12.88 -9.03 15.43
N ASP A 359 13.10 -10.28 15.81
CA ASP A 359 12.50 -11.43 15.15
C ASP A 359 11.04 -11.67 15.59
N LYS A 360 10.43 -12.69 15.00
CA LYS A 360 9.12 -13.19 15.42
C LYS A 360 9.20 -13.80 16.82
N PRO A 361 8.13 -13.68 17.62
CA PRO A 361 8.11 -14.23 18.96
C PRO A 361 8.17 -15.77 18.98
N ASP A 362 8.92 -16.28 19.94
CA ASP A 362 8.93 -17.68 20.36
C ASP A 362 7.62 -18.07 21.06
N TYR A 363 7.48 -19.34 21.46
CA TYR A 363 6.26 -19.84 22.09
C TYR A 363 5.88 -19.03 23.35
N GLU A 364 6.83 -18.81 24.25
CA GLU A 364 6.63 -18.05 25.48
C GLU A 364 6.34 -16.57 25.17
N GLY A 365 7.09 -15.96 24.26
CA GLY A 365 6.83 -14.60 23.79
C GLY A 365 5.45 -14.43 23.17
N ARG A 366 4.93 -15.42 22.43
CA ARG A 366 3.55 -15.39 21.91
C ARG A 366 2.53 -15.40 23.05
N ILE A 367 2.74 -16.23 24.07
CA ILE A 367 1.87 -16.25 25.25
C ILE A 367 1.89 -14.89 25.97
N GLU A 368 3.06 -14.29 26.14
CA GLU A 368 3.19 -12.95 26.74
C GLU A 368 2.45 -11.89 25.91
N ILE A 369 2.62 -11.91 24.59
CA ILE A 369 1.95 -10.96 23.66
C ILE A 369 0.44 -11.15 23.72
N LEU A 370 -0.04 -12.39 23.69
CA LEU A 370 -1.47 -12.69 23.83
C LEU A 370 -2.00 -12.15 25.16
N LYS A 371 -1.30 -12.38 26.29
CA LYS A 371 -1.68 -11.86 27.61
C LYS A 371 -1.78 -10.33 27.66
N VAL A 372 -0.91 -9.61 26.94
CA VAL A 372 -0.98 -8.14 26.88
C VAL A 372 -2.24 -7.68 26.14
N HIS A 373 -2.49 -8.25 24.97
CA HIS A 373 -3.60 -7.82 24.10
C HIS A 373 -4.98 -8.28 24.57
N ILE A 374 -5.05 -9.28 25.47
CA ILE A 374 -6.32 -9.81 25.95
C ILE A 374 -6.89 -9.06 27.15
N LYS A 375 -6.13 -8.16 27.78
CA LYS A 375 -6.55 -7.40 28.96
C LYS A 375 -7.86 -6.63 28.76
N ASP A 376 -8.11 -6.17 27.54
CA ASP A 376 -9.29 -5.39 27.18
C ASP A 376 -10.45 -6.26 26.64
N VAL A 377 -10.28 -7.58 26.55
CA VAL A 377 -11.24 -8.52 25.97
C VAL A 377 -11.87 -9.41 27.05
N LYS A 378 -13.21 -9.58 26.99
CA LYS A 378 -13.93 -10.48 27.89
C LYS A 378 -13.81 -11.93 27.40
N LEU A 379 -13.06 -12.75 28.12
CA LEU A 379 -12.83 -14.14 27.78
C LEU A 379 -13.84 -15.09 28.45
N GLY A 380 -14.21 -16.14 27.73
CA GLY A 380 -14.84 -17.32 28.30
C GLY A 380 -13.88 -18.10 29.19
N LYS A 381 -14.43 -18.91 30.11
CA LYS A 381 -13.66 -19.67 31.10
C LYS A 381 -12.78 -20.76 30.51
N ASP A 382 -13.14 -21.24 29.31
CA ASP A 382 -12.51 -22.40 28.67
C ASP A 382 -11.41 -22.00 27.67
N VAL A 383 -11.04 -20.72 27.60
CA VAL A 383 -10.01 -20.23 26.67
C VAL A 383 -8.61 -20.50 27.23
N ASP A 384 -7.89 -21.42 26.58
CA ASP A 384 -6.48 -21.66 26.85
C ASP A 384 -5.58 -20.89 25.85
N LEU A 385 -4.83 -19.91 26.37
CA LEU A 385 -3.86 -19.13 25.58
C LEU A 385 -2.71 -19.99 25.06
N LYS A 386 -2.39 -21.10 25.75
CA LYS A 386 -1.34 -22.03 25.33
C LYS A 386 -1.72 -22.74 24.03
N GLU A 387 -2.98 -23.12 23.87
CA GLU A 387 -3.48 -23.74 22.64
C GLU A 387 -3.44 -22.74 21.47
N ILE A 388 -3.88 -21.49 21.72
CA ILE A 388 -3.84 -20.42 20.72
C ILE A 388 -2.40 -20.10 20.30
N ALA A 389 -1.46 -20.04 21.26
CA ALA A 389 -0.05 -19.81 20.97
C ALA A 389 0.57 -20.89 20.08
N LYS A 390 0.13 -22.16 20.21
CA LYS A 390 0.55 -23.25 19.31
C LYS A 390 -0.02 -23.10 17.90
N MET A 391 -1.30 -22.77 17.78
CA MET A 391 -1.96 -22.59 16.48
C MET A 391 -1.42 -21.37 15.69
N THR A 392 -0.80 -20.42 16.39
CA THR A 392 -0.27 -19.17 15.82
C THR A 392 1.25 -19.20 15.60
N ALA A 393 1.84 -20.39 15.52
CA ALA A 393 3.27 -20.54 15.28
C ALA A 393 3.72 -19.81 14.00
N GLY A 394 4.84 -19.08 14.10
CA GLY A 394 5.42 -18.33 12.98
C GLY A 394 4.70 -17.01 12.63
N LEU A 395 3.67 -16.62 13.37
CA LEU A 395 3.02 -15.31 13.24
C LEU A 395 3.74 -14.21 14.01
N ALA A 396 3.66 -12.97 13.54
CA ALA A 396 4.27 -11.81 14.20
C ALA A 396 3.36 -11.26 15.31
N GLY A 397 3.89 -10.43 16.21
CA GLY A 397 3.12 -9.85 17.32
C GLY A 397 1.88 -9.06 16.84
N ALA A 398 1.99 -8.33 15.73
CA ALA A 398 0.85 -7.62 15.13
C ALA A 398 -0.25 -8.58 14.62
N ASP A 399 0.12 -9.76 14.11
CA ASP A 399 -0.85 -10.77 13.68
C ASP A 399 -1.60 -11.34 14.89
N LEU A 400 -0.92 -11.56 16.02
CA LEU A 400 -1.54 -12.02 17.27
C LEU A 400 -2.54 -11.00 17.82
N ALA A 401 -2.16 -9.71 17.80
CA ALA A 401 -3.07 -8.63 18.16
C ALA A 401 -4.30 -8.60 17.25
N ASN A 402 -4.11 -8.83 15.95
CA ASN A 402 -5.22 -8.89 14.99
C ASN A 402 -6.13 -10.11 15.24
N ILE A 403 -5.57 -11.27 15.57
CA ILE A 403 -6.34 -12.48 15.91
C ILE A 403 -7.24 -12.25 17.12
N ILE A 404 -6.72 -11.62 18.18
CA ILE A 404 -7.52 -11.28 19.37
C ILE A 404 -8.68 -10.35 19.00
N ASN A 405 -8.39 -9.31 18.21
CA ASN A 405 -9.41 -8.37 17.77
C ASN A 405 -10.46 -9.04 16.86
N GLU A 406 -10.05 -9.90 15.94
CA GLU A 406 -11.00 -10.64 15.08
C GLU A 406 -11.84 -11.64 15.87
N ALA A 407 -11.28 -12.34 16.86
CA ALA A 407 -12.04 -13.21 17.76
C ALA A 407 -13.13 -12.41 18.52
N ALA A 408 -12.78 -11.22 19.02
CA ALA A 408 -13.74 -10.32 19.67
C ALA A 408 -14.82 -9.81 18.69
N LEU A 409 -14.45 -9.49 17.45
CA LEU A 409 -15.40 -9.08 16.41
C LEU A 409 -16.33 -10.23 15.99
N LEU A 410 -15.84 -11.47 15.94
CA LEU A 410 -16.64 -12.67 15.65
C LEU A 410 -17.66 -12.92 16.77
N ALA A 411 -17.22 -12.90 18.01
CA ALA A 411 -18.10 -13.01 19.18
C ALA A 411 -19.16 -11.90 19.18
N GLY A 412 -18.75 -10.66 18.91
CA GLY A 412 -19.65 -9.51 18.80
C GLY A 412 -20.68 -9.63 17.67
N ARG A 413 -20.29 -10.15 16.50
CA ARG A 413 -21.21 -10.44 15.39
C ARG A 413 -22.22 -11.52 15.74
N ALA A 414 -21.81 -12.52 16.52
CA ALA A 414 -22.69 -13.56 17.04
C ALA A 414 -23.52 -13.09 18.25
N SER A 415 -23.38 -11.83 18.68
CA SER A 415 -24.04 -11.26 19.87
C SER A 415 -23.75 -12.06 21.16
N LYS A 416 -22.53 -12.61 21.29
CA LYS A 416 -22.05 -13.26 22.51
C LYS A 416 -21.59 -12.23 23.53
N ASP A 417 -21.72 -12.55 24.82
CA ASP A 417 -21.26 -11.69 25.93
C ASP A 417 -19.75 -11.81 26.23
N GLN A 418 -19.14 -12.91 25.78
CA GLN A 418 -17.73 -13.27 25.98
C GLN A 418 -17.17 -13.93 24.71
N VAL A 419 -15.85 -13.96 24.58
CA VAL A 419 -15.14 -14.62 23.48
C VAL A 419 -14.82 -16.06 23.89
N ASP A 420 -15.32 -17.03 23.13
CA ASP A 420 -15.13 -18.47 23.40
C ASP A 420 -13.95 -19.03 22.58
N PRO A 421 -13.45 -20.25 22.91
CA PRO A 421 -12.33 -20.87 22.19
C PRO A 421 -12.58 -21.02 20.68
N GLU A 422 -13.83 -21.28 20.28
CA GLU A 422 -14.22 -21.41 18.87
C GLU A 422 -13.99 -20.12 18.07
N ASP A 423 -14.20 -18.95 18.70
CA ASP A 423 -14.00 -17.65 18.04
C ASP A 423 -12.52 -17.39 17.77
N PHE A 424 -11.63 -17.85 18.68
CA PHE A 424 -10.19 -17.80 18.46
C PHE A 424 -9.73 -18.76 17.37
N LYS A 425 -10.23 -20.00 17.37
CA LYS A 425 -9.92 -20.98 16.31
C LYS A 425 -10.30 -20.44 14.93
N GLU A 426 -11.51 -19.88 14.81
CA GLU A 426 -11.96 -19.26 13.56
C GLU A 426 -11.14 -18.01 13.19
N ALA A 427 -10.74 -17.18 14.16
CA ALA A 427 -9.89 -16.02 13.91
C ALA A 427 -8.50 -16.41 13.40
N VAL A 428 -7.89 -17.46 13.96
CA VAL A 428 -6.60 -18.01 13.48
C VAL A 428 -6.74 -18.56 12.07
N GLU A 429 -7.76 -19.38 11.82
CA GLU A 429 -8.03 -19.93 10.49
C GLU A 429 -8.26 -18.83 9.45
N ARG A 430 -8.97 -17.77 9.82
CA ARG A 430 -9.19 -16.62 8.96
C ARG A 430 -7.92 -15.81 8.69
N GLN A 431 -7.01 -15.73 9.65
CA GLN A 431 -5.71 -15.07 9.46
C GLN A 431 -4.82 -15.88 8.49
N ILE A 432 -4.83 -17.21 8.58
CA ILE A 432 -3.98 -18.09 7.77
C ILE A 432 -4.59 -18.35 6.37
N ALA A 433 -5.86 -18.78 6.31
CA ALA A 433 -6.52 -19.22 5.09
C ALA A 433 -7.40 -18.13 4.43
N GLY A 434 -7.65 -17.02 5.13
CA GLY A 434 -8.50 -15.93 4.64
C GLY A 434 -9.99 -16.12 4.91
N LEU A 435 -10.80 -15.20 4.37
CA LEU A 435 -12.25 -15.16 4.58
C LEU A 435 -12.97 -16.34 3.91
N GLU A 436 -13.90 -16.96 4.64
CA GLU A 436 -14.83 -17.95 4.12
C GLU A 436 -15.80 -17.33 3.09
N LYS A 437 -15.88 -17.91 1.90
CA LYS A 437 -16.77 -17.43 0.82
C LYS A 437 -18.06 -18.22 0.75
N LYS A 438 -18.98 -17.96 1.69
CA LYS A 438 -20.32 -18.59 1.72
C LYS A 438 -21.15 -18.38 0.45
N SER A 439 -20.86 -17.34 -0.33
CA SER A 439 -21.59 -17.03 -1.59
C SER A 439 -21.07 -17.80 -2.81
N ARG A 440 -19.89 -18.44 -2.73
CA ARG A 440 -19.30 -19.15 -3.86
C ARG A 440 -20.02 -20.49 -4.01
N ARG A 441 -20.99 -20.56 -4.92
CA ARG A 441 -21.65 -21.82 -5.29
C ARG A 441 -20.67 -22.68 -6.07
N ILE A 442 -20.13 -23.71 -5.42
CA ILE A 442 -19.30 -24.74 -6.05
C ILE A 442 -20.23 -25.81 -6.61
N SER A 443 -19.98 -26.26 -7.84
CA SER A 443 -20.75 -27.38 -8.41
C SER A 443 -20.51 -28.68 -7.63
N PRO A 444 -21.46 -29.63 -7.59
CA PRO A 444 -21.24 -30.91 -6.91
C PRO A 444 -20.00 -31.66 -7.41
N LYS A 445 -19.74 -31.59 -8.72
CA LYS A 445 -18.54 -32.20 -9.33
C LYS A 445 -17.24 -31.54 -8.85
N GLU A 446 -17.20 -30.21 -8.78
CA GLU A 446 -16.04 -29.50 -8.23
C GLU A 446 -15.84 -29.78 -6.74
N ARG A 447 -16.92 -29.89 -5.96
CA ARG A 447 -16.84 -30.29 -4.54
C ARG A 447 -16.22 -31.68 -4.38
N GLU A 448 -16.62 -32.61 -5.23
CA GLU A 448 -16.07 -33.97 -5.25
C GLU A 448 -14.58 -33.96 -5.62
N ILE A 449 -14.18 -33.19 -6.63
CA ILE A 449 -12.76 -33.03 -6.99
C ILE A 449 -11.95 -32.51 -5.79
N VAL A 450 -12.44 -31.45 -5.14
CA VAL A 450 -11.76 -30.85 -3.98
C VAL A 450 -11.70 -31.85 -2.81
N ALA A 451 -12.76 -32.62 -2.57
CA ALA A 451 -12.77 -33.61 -1.50
C ALA A 451 -11.73 -34.72 -1.71
N TYR A 452 -11.60 -35.25 -2.93
CA TYR A 452 -10.51 -36.20 -3.23
C TYR A 452 -9.13 -35.55 -3.13
N HIS A 453 -8.99 -34.31 -3.58
CA HIS A 453 -7.73 -33.57 -3.52
C HIS A 453 -7.25 -33.37 -2.08
N GLU A 454 -8.11 -32.85 -1.19
CA GLU A 454 -7.78 -32.63 0.22
C GLU A 454 -7.59 -33.96 0.98
N SER A 455 -8.39 -34.99 0.68
CA SER A 455 -8.18 -36.35 1.19
C SER A 455 -6.80 -36.90 0.82
N GLY A 456 -6.32 -36.62 -0.39
CA GLY A 456 -4.99 -37.01 -0.86
C GLY A 456 -3.86 -36.38 -0.02
N HIS A 457 -3.93 -35.07 0.20
CA HIS A 457 -2.98 -34.39 1.10
C HIS A 457 -3.01 -34.96 2.52
N ALA A 458 -4.21 -35.14 3.07
CA ALA A 458 -4.39 -35.59 4.44
C ALA A 458 -3.88 -37.01 4.66
N LEU A 459 -4.14 -37.92 3.73
CA LEU A 459 -3.64 -39.29 3.80
C LEU A 459 -2.11 -39.33 3.78
N ILE A 460 -1.50 -38.72 2.76
CA ILE A 460 -0.05 -38.76 2.56
C ILE A 460 0.68 -38.14 3.74
N ALA A 461 0.13 -37.07 4.33
CA ALA A 461 0.71 -36.43 5.51
C ALA A 461 0.74 -37.35 6.75
N GLU A 462 -0.21 -38.27 6.88
CA GLU A 462 -0.30 -39.16 8.04
C GLU A 462 0.47 -40.48 7.86
N VAL A 463 0.57 -40.98 6.64
CA VAL A 463 1.26 -42.25 6.32
C VAL A 463 2.74 -42.07 6.01
N THR A 464 3.20 -40.85 5.68
CA THR A 464 4.61 -40.62 5.31
C THR A 464 5.44 -40.25 6.54
N LYS A 465 6.57 -40.95 6.73
CA LYS A 465 7.50 -40.67 7.84
C LYS A 465 8.15 -39.28 7.67
N GLY A 466 8.04 -38.44 8.70
CA GLY A 466 8.63 -37.09 8.72
C GLY A 466 7.76 -36.01 8.08
N ALA A 467 6.53 -36.36 7.65
CA ALA A 467 5.53 -35.37 7.23
C ALA A 467 4.82 -34.75 8.45
N LYS A 468 4.48 -33.47 8.34
CA LYS A 468 3.77 -32.73 9.39
C LYS A 468 2.35 -33.27 9.57
N LYS A 469 1.94 -33.50 10.81
CA LYS A 469 0.63 -34.08 11.14
C LYS A 469 -0.56 -33.23 10.74
N VAL A 470 -1.66 -33.86 10.37
CA VAL A 470 -2.90 -33.15 10.02
C VAL A 470 -3.62 -32.74 11.30
N ASN A 471 -4.06 -31.48 11.33
CA ASN A 471 -4.92 -30.91 12.36
C ASN A 471 -6.38 -30.84 11.88
N LYS A 472 -6.61 -30.35 10.66
CA LYS A 472 -7.96 -30.16 10.10
C LYS A 472 -7.95 -30.25 8.58
N VAL A 473 -8.98 -30.86 8.01
CA VAL A 473 -9.24 -30.91 6.57
C VAL A 473 -10.59 -30.27 6.29
N SER A 474 -10.66 -29.39 5.28
CA SER A 474 -11.88 -28.67 4.94
C SER A 474 -12.03 -28.47 3.44
N ILE A 475 -13.22 -28.75 2.90
CA ILE A 475 -13.57 -28.48 1.49
C ILE A 475 -14.33 -27.15 1.31
N VAL A 476 -14.41 -26.35 2.37
CA VAL A 476 -15.06 -25.04 2.35
C VAL A 476 -14.12 -24.00 1.73
N PRO A 477 -14.55 -23.25 0.68
CA PRO A 477 -13.69 -22.29 0.00
C PRO A 477 -13.34 -21.10 0.89
N ARG A 478 -12.03 -20.84 1.04
CA ARG A 478 -11.49 -19.66 1.75
C ARG A 478 -10.59 -18.82 0.83
N GLY A 479 -10.62 -17.50 1.02
CA GLY A 479 -9.72 -16.59 0.31
C GLY A 479 -9.96 -16.48 -1.20
N LEU A 480 -8.92 -16.07 -1.95
CA LEU A 480 -9.00 -15.84 -3.39
C LEU A 480 -8.74 -17.10 -4.23
N ALA A 481 -7.94 -18.05 -3.72
CA ALA A 481 -7.44 -19.19 -4.50
C ALA A 481 -7.73 -20.58 -3.89
N ALA A 482 -8.03 -20.70 -2.59
CA ALA A 482 -8.25 -22.00 -1.95
C ALA A 482 -9.71 -22.47 -2.11
N LEU A 483 -9.90 -23.59 -2.81
CA LEU A 483 -11.20 -24.27 -2.92
C LEU A 483 -11.43 -25.27 -1.77
N GLY A 484 -10.35 -25.81 -1.22
CA GLY A 484 -10.25 -26.55 0.03
C GLY A 484 -8.89 -26.25 0.68
N TYR A 485 -8.67 -26.76 1.88
CA TYR A 485 -7.35 -26.72 2.52
C TYR A 485 -7.19 -27.80 3.59
N THR A 486 -5.95 -28.25 3.74
CA THR A 486 -5.49 -29.13 4.82
C THR A 486 -4.55 -28.34 5.73
N LEU A 487 -4.90 -28.21 7.00
CA LEU A 487 -4.05 -27.59 8.03
C LEU A 487 -3.21 -28.65 8.70
N ASN A 488 -1.91 -28.50 8.62
CA ASN A 488 -0.96 -29.30 9.39
C ASN A 488 -0.67 -28.64 10.74
N THR A 489 -0.31 -29.46 11.72
CA THR A 489 0.18 -29.02 13.02
C THR A 489 1.58 -28.43 12.83
N PRO A 490 1.82 -27.18 13.22
CA PRO A 490 3.17 -26.62 13.19
C PRO A 490 4.07 -27.38 14.18
N GLU A 491 5.20 -27.91 13.70
CA GLU A 491 6.28 -28.41 14.57
C GLU A 491 7.12 -27.22 15.05
N GLU A 492 7.24 -27.04 16.37
CA GLU A 492 7.97 -25.93 16.96
C GLU A 492 9.49 -26.20 17.01
N ASN A 493 10.29 -25.12 16.98
CA ASN A 493 11.74 -25.13 17.21
C ASN A 493 12.59 -26.01 16.27
N LYS A 494 12.03 -26.41 15.12
CA LYS A 494 12.76 -27.18 14.12
C LYS A 494 13.50 -26.25 13.16
N TYR A 495 14.73 -25.89 13.54
CA TYR A 495 15.62 -25.06 12.71
C TYR A 495 16.29 -25.83 11.57
N LEU A 496 16.33 -27.16 11.67
CA LEU A 496 17.00 -28.04 10.73
C LEU A 496 16.01 -29.06 10.19
N MET A 497 15.92 -29.16 8.86
CA MET A 497 15.14 -30.20 8.19
C MET A 497 16.08 -31.23 7.58
N GLN A 498 15.76 -32.50 7.78
CA GLN A 498 16.50 -33.59 7.15
C GLN A 498 15.97 -33.85 5.73
N LYS A 499 16.81 -34.49 4.90
CA LYS A 499 16.46 -34.83 3.51
C LYS A 499 15.13 -35.60 3.42
N HIS A 500 14.89 -36.55 4.32
CA HIS A 500 13.68 -37.36 4.30
C HIS A 500 12.40 -36.55 4.59
N GLU A 501 12.50 -35.50 5.42
CA GLU A 501 11.38 -34.62 5.77
C GLU A 501 11.01 -33.69 4.62
N LEU A 502 12.01 -33.18 3.90
CA LEU A 502 11.80 -32.38 2.68
C LEU A 502 11.15 -33.23 1.57
N ILE A 503 11.57 -34.49 1.42
CA ILE A 503 10.93 -35.43 0.50
C ILE A 503 9.50 -35.74 0.94
N ALA A 504 9.28 -35.93 2.24
CA ALA A 504 7.94 -36.17 2.77
C ALA A 504 7.01 -34.96 2.51
N GLU A 505 7.50 -33.73 2.64
CA GLU A 505 6.73 -32.52 2.30
C GLU A 505 6.41 -32.46 0.80
N VAL A 506 7.35 -32.84 -0.07
CA VAL A 506 7.11 -32.99 -1.52
C VAL A 506 6.03 -34.03 -1.79
N ASP A 507 6.07 -35.19 -1.14
CA ASP A 507 5.08 -36.25 -1.32
C ASP A 507 3.67 -35.76 -0.93
N VAL A 508 3.56 -35.05 0.19
CA VAL A 508 2.30 -34.45 0.65
C VAL A 508 1.76 -33.48 -0.40
N LEU A 509 2.60 -32.58 -0.93
CA LEU A 509 2.20 -31.62 -1.97
C LEU A 509 1.75 -32.31 -3.27
N LEU A 510 2.35 -33.44 -3.62
CA LEU A 510 1.94 -34.24 -4.79
C LEU A 510 0.66 -35.06 -4.54
N GLY A 511 0.30 -35.29 -3.28
CA GLY A 511 -0.85 -36.11 -2.86
C GLY A 511 -2.20 -35.67 -3.45
N GLY A 512 -2.49 -34.37 -3.47
CA GLY A 512 -3.76 -33.85 -4.00
C GLY A 512 -3.95 -34.13 -5.48
N ARG A 513 -2.93 -33.85 -6.31
CA ARG A 513 -2.95 -34.15 -7.74
C ARG A 513 -3.01 -35.66 -8.02
N ALA A 514 -2.26 -36.44 -7.27
CA ALA A 514 -2.24 -37.89 -7.44
C ALA A 514 -3.61 -38.51 -7.09
N ALA A 515 -4.31 -37.99 -6.08
CA ALA A 515 -5.66 -38.42 -5.74
C ALA A 515 -6.67 -38.11 -6.87
N GLU A 516 -6.59 -36.94 -7.49
CA GLU A 516 -7.43 -36.64 -8.66
C GLU A 516 -7.18 -37.65 -9.80
N GLN A 517 -5.91 -37.96 -10.09
CA GLN A 517 -5.57 -38.92 -11.14
C GLN A 517 -6.09 -40.33 -10.85
N VAL A 518 -5.93 -40.83 -9.62
CA VAL A 518 -6.28 -42.21 -9.25
C VAL A 518 -7.79 -42.41 -9.15
N PHE A 519 -8.51 -41.48 -8.50
CA PHE A 519 -9.92 -41.67 -8.16
C PHE A 519 -10.88 -41.05 -9.18
N ILE A 520 -10.48 -39.94 -9.82
CA ILE A 520 -11.31 -39.20 -10.78
C ILE A 520 -10.92 -39.57 -12.22
N GLY A 521 -9.65 -39.86 -12.47
CA GLY A 521 -9.12 -40.20 -13.80
C GLY A 521 -8.82 -38.98 -14.68
N GLU A 522 -8.98 -37.77 -14.15
CA GLU A 522 -8.72 -36.51 -14.85
C GLU A 522 -8.04 -35.52 -13.88
N ILE A 523 -7.06 -34.76 -14.37
CA ILE A 523 -6.31 -33.78 -13.58
C ILE A 523 -6.91 -32.37 -13.73
N SER A 524 -6.95 -31.62 -12.63
CA SER A 524 -7.46 -30.26 -12.57
C SER A 524 -6.34 -29.21 -12.56
N THR A 525 -6.72 -27.92 -12.58
CA THR A 525 -5.82 -26.79 -12.38
C THR A 525 -5.57 -26.46 -10.91
N GLY A 526 -6.23 -27.15 -9.96
CA GLY A 526 -6.15 -26.89 -8.52
C GLY A 526 -4.75 -27.10 -7.95
N ALA A 527 -4.02 -28.11 -8.46
CA ALA A 527 -2.69 -28.49 -7.99
C ALA A 527 -1.54 -27.54 -8.40
N GLY A 528 -1.83 -26.39 -9.01
CA GLY A 528 -0.79 -25.49 -9.54
C GLY A 528 0.19 -24.99 -8.48
N ASN A 529 -0.33 -24.55 -7.34
CA ASN A 529 0.48 -24.06 -6.21
C ASN A 529 1.28 -25.19 -5.55
N ASP A 530 0.74 -26.40 -5.49
CA ASP A 530 1.44 -27.53 -4.85
C ASP A 530 2.62 -28.00 -5.69
N LEU A 531 2.46 -28.00 -7.02
CA LEU A 531 3.53 -28.31 -7.95
C LEU A 531 4.63 -27.25 -7.94
N GLU A 532 4.27 -25.97 -7.85
CA GLU A 532 5.24 -24.88 -7.72
C GLU A 532 6.08 -25.08 -6.45
N ARG A 533 5.44 -25.30 -5.30
CA ARG A 533 6.12 -25.55 -4.02
C ARG A 533 6.97 -26.81 -4.03
N ALA A 534 6.46 -27.92 -4.56
CA ALA A 534 7.21 -29.18 -4.66
C ALA A 534 8.46 -29.01 -5.54
N THR A 535 8.32 -28.28 -6.64
CA THR A 535 9.43 -27.94 -7.54
C THR A 535 10.48 -27.08 -6.83
N ASP A 536 10.05 -26.06 -6.10
CA ASP A 536 10.95 -25.16 -5.36
C ASP A 536 11.73 -25.85 -4.25
N ILE A 537 11.10 -26.82 -3.54
CA ILE A 537 11.77 -27.63 -2.53
C ILE A 537 12.88 -28.47 -3.17
N ILE A 538 12.57 -29.25 -4.21
CA ILE A 538 13.57 -30.11 -4.88
C ILE A 538 14.67 -29.27 -5.51
N LYS A 539 14.31 -28.15 -6.13
CA LYS A 539 15.28 -27.20 -6.68
C LYS A 539 16.22 -26.70 -5.58
N SER A 540 15.69 -26.28 -4.42
CA SER A 540 16.49 -25.83 -3.29
C SER A 540 17.36 -26.94 -2.69
N MET A 541 16.86 -28.18 -2.65
CA MET A 541 17.63 -29.35 -2.23
C MET A 541 18.86 -29.56 -3.12
N ALA A 542 18.69 -29.39 -4.44
CA ALA A 542 19.77 -29.56 -5.40
C ALA A 542 20.71 -28.35 -5.50
N SER A 543 20.19 -27.13 -5.49
CA SER A 543 20.96 -25.91 -5.76
C SER A 543 21.56 -25.24 -4.53
N VAL A 544 20.89 -25.32 -3.37
CA VAL A 544 21.25 -24.57 -2.14
C VAL A 544 21.75 -25.50 -1.04
N TYR A 545 21.08 -26.62 -0.80
CA TYR A 545 21.39 -27.51 0.34
C TYR A 545 22.43 -28.60 0.04
N GLY A 546 22.82 -28.78 -1.22
CA GLY A 546 23.80 -29.80 -1.61
C GLY A 546 23.31 -31.25 -1.36
N MET A 547 22.00 -31.50 -1.49
CA MET A 547 21.37 -32.81 -1.25
C MET A 547 21.23 -33.66 -2.53
N SER A 548 21.92 -33.26 -3.61
CA SER A 548 21.89 -33.92 -4.92
C SER A 548 23.29 -34.35 -5.36
N ASP A 549 23.34 -35.43 -6.14
CA ASP A 549 24.60 -35.95 -6.68
C ASP A 549 25.12 -35.16 -7.90
N ILE A 550 24.32 -34.23 -8.44
CA ILE A 550 24.69 -33.42 -9.62
C ILE A 550 25.79 -32.42 -9.28
N ALA A 551 25.52 -31.57 -8.28
CA ALA A 551 26.44 -30.55 -7.81
C ALA A 551 27.31 -31.07 -6.65
N GLY A 552 26.93 -32.21 -6.05
CA GLY A 552 27.50 -32.69 -4.81
C GLY A 552 27.33 -31.63 -3.72
N LEU A 553 28.45 -31.21 -3.13
CA LEU A 553 28.49 -30.18 -2.08
C LEU A 553 28.57 -28.74 -2.66
N MET A 554 28.55 -28.57 -3.98
CA MET A 554 28.61 -27.26 -4.61
C MET A 554 27.26 -26.54 -4.52
N VAL A 555 27.27 -25.29 -4.07
CA VAL A 555 26.08 -24.42 -4.07
C VAL A 555 25.98 -23.74 -5.45
N LEU A 556 24.94 -24.10 -6.22
CA LEU A 556 24.70 -23.57 -7.56
C LEU A 556 23.98 -22.22 -7.53
N GLU A 557 23.13 -22.01 -6.53
CA GLU A 557 22.35 -20.78 -6.38
C GLU A 557 22.63 -20.19 -4.99
N LYS A 558 23.36 -19.08 -4.96
CA LYS A 558 23.42 -18.26 -3.74
C LYS A 558 22.07 -17.61 -3.59
N ARG A 559 21.47 -17.66 -2.39
CA ARG A 559 20.31 -16.84 -2.03
C ARG A 559 20.71 -15.35 -1.99
N THR A 560 21.02 -14.77 -3.14
CA THR A 560 21.07 -13.33 -3.33
C THR A 560 19.65 -12.89 -3.66
N ASN A 561 19.00 -12.21 -2.73
CA ASN A 561 17.64 -11.72 -2.92
C ASN A 561 17.54 -10.93 -4.23
N GLN A 562 16.64 -11.39 -5.11
CA GLN A 562 16.30 -10.86 -6.45
C GLN A 562 15.91 -9.37 -6.49
N PHE A 563 15.92 -8.68 -5.34
CA PHE A 563 15.50 -7.30 -5.20
C PHE A 563 16.60 -6.27 -5.47
N LEU A 564 17.86 -6.71 -5.56
CA LEU A 564 19.01 -5.87 -5.91
C LEU A 564 19.26 -5.79 -7.41
N GLY A 565 18.27 -5.99 -8.29
CA GLY A 565 18.42 -5.76 -9.74
C GLY A 565 19.51 -6.58 -10.46
N GLY A 566 20.24 -7.43 -9.74
CA GLY A 566 21.14 -8.40 -10.30
C GLY A 566 20.28 -9.46 -10.95
N GLN A 567 20.42 -9.62 -12.27
CA GLN A 567 20.17 -10.93 -12.85
C GLN A 567 20.90 -11.94 -11.97
N SER A 568 20.19 -12.97 -11.51
CA SER A 568 20.86 -14.12 -10.91
C SER A 568 21.86 -14.59 -11.94
N GLN A 569 23.13 -14.21 -11.75
CA GLN A 569 24.18 -14.64 -12.65
C GLN A 569 24.25 -16.14 -12.40
N LYS A 570 23.88 -16.93 -13.41
CA LYS A 570 24.06 -18.37 -13.34
C LYS A 570 25.56 -18.58 -13.22
N ASP A 571 26.02 -18.84 -12.00
CA ASP A 571 27.43 -19.12 -11.70
C ASP A 571 27.85 -20.52 -12.22
N PHE A 572 26.99 -21.18 -13.00
CA PHE A 572 27.16 -22.53 -13.52
C PHE A 572 26.86 -22.60 -15.03
N SER A 573 27.40 -23.62 -15.70
CA SER A 573 27.26 -23.82 -17.14
C SER A 573 25.82 -24.16 -17.55
N ASP A 574 25.48 -23.93 -18.81
CA ASP A 574 24.19 -24.35 -19.38
C ASP A 574 24.00 -25.87 -19.31
N GLU A 575 25.07 -26.65 -19.38
CA GLU A 575 25.03 -28.10 -19.18
C GLU A 575 24.64 -28.47 -17.75
N MET A 576 25.20 -27.78 -16.75
CA MET A 576 24.81 -27.97 -15.36
C MET A 576 23.35 -27.56 -15.11
N ALA A 577 22.89 -26.50 -15.76
CA ALA A 577 21.49 -26.07 -15.72
C ALA A 577 20.56 -27.16 -16.26
N LYS A 578 20.92 -27.73 -17.42
CA LYS A 578 20.15 -28.81 -18.03
C LYS A 578 20.09 -30.05 -17.14
N ASN A 579 21.22 -30.44 -16.55
CA ASN A 579 21.28 -31.60 -15.64
C ASN A 579 20.42 -31.37 -14.40
N LEU A 580 20.42 -30.16 -13.84
CA LEU A 580 19.56 -29.77 -12.72
C LEU A 580 18.07 -29.89 -13.09
N ASP A 581 17.67 -29.38 -14.26
CA ASP A 581 16.28 -29.46 -14.74
C ASP A 581 15.84 -30.91 -14.96
N GLU A 582 16.71 -31.75 -15.54
CA GLU A 582 16.44 -33.18 -15.73
C GLU A 582 16.29 -33.91 -14.39
N TYR A 583 17.12 -33.60 -13.38
CA TYR A 583 17.01 -34.18 -12.05
C TYR A 583 15.71 -33.78 -11.35
N ILE A 584 15.36 -32.49 -11.36
CA ILE A 584 14.11 -32.02 -10.74
C ILE A 584 12.92 -32.78 -11.34
N LYS A 585 12.89 -32.89 -12.68
CA LYS A 585 11.85 -33.63 -13.40
C LYS A 585 11.83 -35.12 -13.00
N ASN A 586 12.98 -35.77 -12.95
CA ASN A 586 13.06 -37.20 -12.64
C ASN A 586 12.63 -37.50 -11.20
N VAL A 587 13.11 -36.71 -10.23
CA VAL A 587 12.74 -36.86 -8.81
C VAL A 587 11.25 -36.61 -8.63
N LEU A 588 10.69 -35.56 -9.23
CA LEU A 588 9.24 -35.29 -9.16
C LEU A 588 8.42 -36.48 -9.70
N ASN A 589 8.82 -37.05 -10.84
CA ASN A 589 8.13 -38.20 -11.41
C ASN A 589 8.23 -39.44 -10.52
N GLU A 590 9.42 -39.74 -9.99
CA GLU A 590 9.64 -40.88 -9.09
C GLU A 590 8.79 -40.74 -7.81
N ARG A 591 8.79 -39.56 -7.20
CA ARG A 591 7.96 -39.29 -6.02
C ARG A 591 6.48 -39.36 -6.36
N TYR A 592 6.06 -38.82 -7.50
CA TYR A 592 4.67 -38.88 -7.94
C TYR A 592 4.18 -40.31 -8.14
N GLU A 593 4.99 -41.19 -8.75
CA GLU A 593 4.67 -42.61 -8.88
C GLU A 593 4.56 -43.31 -7.50
N ALA A 594 5.48 -43.02 -6.58
CA ALA A 594 5.42 -43.57 -5.21
C ALA A 594 4.17 -43.10 -4.44
N VAL A 595 3.77 -41.84 -4.62
CA VAL A 595 2.54 -41.29 -4.03
C VAL A 595 1.31 -41.97 -4.62
N ILE A 596 1.26 -42.19 -5.94
CA ILE A 596 0.17 -42.93 -6.60
C ILE A 596 0.05 -44.34 -6.01
N GLU A 597 1.15 -45.08 -5.90
CA GLU A 597 1.13 -46.44 -5.33
C GLU A 597 0.61 -46.44 -3.88
N THR A 598 1.01 -45.44 -3.08
CA THR A 598 0.54 -45.29 -1.69
C THR A 598 -0.97 -45.01 -1.62
N LEU A 599 -1.49 -44.17 -2.52
CA LEU A 599 -2.92 -43.86 -2.62
C LEU A 599 -3.74 -45.05 -3.10
N GLU A 600 -3.23 -45.82 -4.07
CA GLU A 600 -3.87 -47.05 -4.56
C GLU A 600 -3.95 -48.13 -3.48
N ASN A 601 -2.90 -48.27 -2.67
CA ASN A 601 -2.89 -49.22 -1.54
C ASN A 601 -3.85 -48.81 -0.42
N SER A 602 -4.18 -47.52 -0.30
CA SER A 602 -5.03 -46.96 0.77
C SER A 602 -6.40 -46.49 0.24
N LYS A 603 -6.88 -47.15 -0.82
CA LYS A 603 -8.09 -46.74 -1.55
C LYS A 603 -9.32 -46.58 -0.67
N ASP A 604 -9.56 -47.57 0.20
CA ASP A 604 -10.74 -47.62 1.06
C ASP A 604 -10.78 -46.45 2.06
N ALA A 605 -9.60 -46.05 2.58
CA ALA A 605 -9.49 -44.92 3.49
C ALA A 605 -9.87 -43.60 2.80
N ILE A 606 -9.42 -43.36 1.57
CA ILE A 606 -9.77 -42.14 0.82
C ILE A 606 -11.24 -42.11 0.44
N GLU A 607 -11.82 -43.22 0.00
CA GLU A 607 -13.25 -43.27 -0.31
C GLU A 607 -14.10 -42.95 0.93
N GLN A 608 -13.72 -43.46 2.11
CA GLN A 608 -14.37 -43.15 3.37
C GLN A 608 -14.19 -41.67 3.76
N MET A 609 -12.96 -41.14 3.74
CA MET A 609 -12.69 -39.74 4.06
C MET A 609 -13.42 -38.78 3.13
N THR A 610 -13.41 -39.03 1.83
CA THR A 610 -14.08 -38.19 0.83
C THR A 610 -15.59 -38.20 1.04
N LYS A 611 -16.19 -39.36 1.34
CA LYS A 611 -17.61 -39.45 1.65
C LYS A 611 -17.97 -38.62 2.90
N GLU A 612 -17.18 -38.75 3.97
CA GLU A 612 -17.36 -37.95 5.17
C GLU A 612 -17.20 -36.45 4.86
N LEU A 613 -16.17 -36.03 4.11
CA LEU A 613 -15.97 -34.63 3.72
C LEU A 613 -17.13 -34.07 2.90
N LEU A 614 -17.74 -34.87 2.02
CA LEU A 614 -18.89 -34.42 1.25
C LEU A 614 -20.16 -34.25 2.11
N GLU A 615 -20.28 -34.99 3.22
CA GLU A 615 -21.40 -34.91 4.16
C GLU A 615 -21.24 -33.78 5.19
N ILE A 616 -20.07 -33.68 5.85
CA ILE A 616 -19.84 -32.75 6.97
C ILE A 616 -18.93 -31.56 6.63
N GLU A 617 -18.37 -31.50 5.42
CA GLU A 617 -17.51 -30.43 4.87
C GLU A 617 -16.15 -30.22 5.57
N VAL A 618 -16.01 -30.70 6.80
CA VAL A 618 -14.82 -30.54 7.64
C VAL A 618 -14.58 -31.82 8.46
N ILE A 619 -13.34 -32.30 8.48
CA ILE A 619 -12.89 -33.44 9.30
C ILE A 619 -11.69 -33.02 10.16
N SER A 620 -11.63 -33.49 11.41
CA SER A 620 -10.47 -33.30 12.29
C SER A 620 -9.34 -34.26 11.96
N GLY A 621 -8.10 -33.88 12.24
CA GLY A 621 -6.92 -34.74 12.05
C GLY A 621 -6.97 -36.03 12.87
N GLU A 622 -7.60 -36.01 14.05
CA GLU A 622 -7.84 -37.22 14.83
C GLU A 622 -8.73 -38.20 14.07
N ARG A 623 -9.83 -37.71 13.48
CA ARG A 623 -10.73 -38.53 12.68
C ARG A 623 -10.05 -39.07 11.42
N VAL A 624 -9.19 -38.27 10.76
CA VAL A 624 -8.36 -38.74 9.64
C VAL A 624 -7.52 -39.95 10.06
N ARG A 625 -6.84 -39.87 11.21
CA ARG A 625 -6.01 -40.97 11.73
C ARG A 625 -6.84 -42.20 12.11
N GLU A 626 -8.04 -42.02 12.66
CA GLU A 626 -8.98 -43.12 12.92
C GLU A 626 -9.34 -43.85 11.63
N ILE A 627 -9.74 -43.14 10.58
CA ILE A 627 -10.12 -43.72 9.29
C ILE A 627 -8.96 -44.51 8.68
N ILE A 628 -7.73 -43.99 8.77
CA ILE A 628 -6.54 -44.69 8.28
C ILE A 628 -6.31 -45.99 9.06
N LYS A 629 -6.40 -45.95 10.39
CA LYS A 629 -6.22 -47.13 11.25
C LYS A 629 -7.33 -48.17 11.03
N GLU A 630 -8.58 -47.75 10.87
CA GLU A 630 -9.74 -48.61 10.58
C GLU A 630 -9.55 -49.41 9.27
N ASN A 631 -8.92 -48.79 8.26
CA ASN A 631 -8.65 -49.41 6.97
C ASN A 631 -7.26 -50.09 6.89
N GLY A 632 -6.63 -50.37 8.03
CA GLY A 632 -5.38 -51.15 8.10
C GLY A 632 -4.12 -50.37 7.73
N GLY A 633 -4.20 -49.05 7.60
CA GLY A 633 -3.05 -48.19 7.34
C GLY A 633 -2.20 -47.95 8.59
N THR A 634 -0.89 -47.84 8.40
CA THR A 634 0.05 -47.46 9.45
C THR A 634 0.16 -45.95 9.52
N VAL A 635 -0.26 -45.36 10.63
CA VAL A 635 0.02 -43.96 10.97
C VAL A 635 1.31 -43.92 11.77
N PHE A 636 2.29 -43.14 11.33
CA PHE A 636 3.52 -42.94 12.11
C PHE A 636 3.21 -42.02 13.30
N GLU A 637 3.54 -42.41 14.53
CA GLU A 637 3.55 -41.50 15.68
C GLU A 637 4.93 -40.85 15.76
N ASP A 638 4.99 -39.55 16.02
CA ASP A 638 6.25 -38.78 15.96
C ASP A 638 7.29 -39.29 16.98
N GLU A 639 8.48 -39.64 16.48
CA GLU A 639 9.73 -39.49 17.22
C GLU A 639 10.13 -38.01 17.09
N ASP A 640 9.44 -37.14 17.79
CA ASP A 640 9.83 -35.75 17.85
C ASP A 640 11.10 -35.66 18.71
N LEU A 641 12.24 -35.40 18.05
CA LEU A 641 13.57 -35.24 18.66
C LEU A 641 13.59 -34.22 19.81
N HIS A 642 12.59 -33.32 19.87
CA HIS A 642 12.43 -32.33 20.93
C HIS A 642 11.31 -32.65 21.93
N THR A 643 10.37 -33.55 21.61
CA THR A 643 9.38 -34.02 22.59
C THR A 643 10.04 -34.91 23.65
N GLU A 644 11.12 -35.63 23.33
CA GLU A 644 11.88 -36.36 24.35
C GLU A 644 12.53 -35.41 25.37
N ALA A 645 13.12 -34.30 24.92
CA ALA A 645 13.69 -33.29 25.82
C ALA A 645 12.62 -32.59 26.71
N LEU A 646 11.44 -32.30 26.17
CA LEU A 646 10.32 -31.73 26.95
C LEU A 646 9.66 -32.73 27.90
N LYS A 647 9.76 -34.04 27.61
CA LYS A 647 9.34 -35.09 28.55
C LYS A 647 10.33 -35.21 29.71
N GLU A 648 11.63 -35.14 29.44
CA GLU A 648 12.68 -35.15 30.47
C GLU A 648 12.56 -33.95 31.41
N GLU A 649 12.33 -32.73 30.91
CA GLU A 649 12.14 -31.54 31.77
C GLU A 649 10.89 -31.64 32.65
N LYS A 650 9.78 -32.21 32.15
CA LYS A 650 8.56 -32.44 32.95
C LYS A 650 8.74 -33.53 34.00
N GLU A 651 9.55 -34.56 33.72
CA GLU A 651 9.89 -35.60 34.69
C GLU A 651 10.86 -35.07 35.78
N GLU A 652 11.74 -34.12 35.45
CA GLU A 652 12.58 -33.41 36.42
C GLU A 652 11.77 -32.43 37.29
N GLU A 653 10.80 -31.69 36.74
CA GLU A 653 9.92 -30.82 37.53
C GLU A 653 8.98 -31.61 38.46
N THR A 654 8.44 -32.75 38.01
CA THR A 654 7.57 -33.59 38.86
C THR A 654 8.34 -34.42 39.90
N SER A 655 9.61 -34.76 39.63
CA SER A 655 10.47 -35.42 40.63
C SER A 655 11.00 -34.44 41.69
N SER A 656 11.23 -33.16 41.34
CA SER A 656 11.60 -32.14 42.33
C SER A 656 10.42 -31.76 43.26
N GLU A 657 9.20 -31.61 42.75
CA GLU A 657 8.02 -31.32 43.58
C GLU A 657 7.58 -32.48 44.51
N SER A 658 7.94 -33.73 44.18
CA SER A 658 7.66 -34.89 45.04
C SER A 658 8.72 -35.14 46.12
N SER A 659 9.87 -34.45 46.05
CA SER A 659 10.95 -34.54 47.04
C SER A 659 10.86 -33.55 48.21
N ASP A 660 9.90 -32.61 48.16
CA ASP A 660 9.68 -31.56 49.17
C ASP A 660 8.36 -31.73 49.96
N LYS A 661 7.88 -32.97 50.14
CA LYS A 661 6.75 -33.30 51.03
C LYS A 661 7.11 -34.23 52.18
#